data_AF-A0A9W8U0K7-F1
#
_entry.id   AF-A0A9W8U0K7-F1
#
_cell.length_a   1.000
_cell.length_b   1.000
_cell.length_c   1.000
_cell.angle_alpha   90.00
_cell.angle_beta   90.00
_cell.angle_gamma   90.00
#
_symmetry.space_group_name_H-M   'P 1'
#
loop_
_entity.id
_entity.type
_entity.pdbx_description
1 polymer ?
#
loop_
_entity_poly.entity_id
_entity_poly.type
_entity_poly.pdbx_seq_one_letter_code
_entity_poly.pdbx_strand_id
1 'polypeptide(L)'
;MTAEIVDVQTSNNLRAIQQQILDGLQRPAGQKSLPTMLLYDERGLRLYDDITTKAPEYYLFGAEEEILKTHSTDIVMAMHNTAGCVPGETVIELGAGSLRKTSHILRSLSQVVDSPSRSPPITYYALDLEKRELERTLNAISSDIGTDLIGKVETKGMWGTYEDGLKFLKSTGLHASSAIDRLSRLAAPTSRFDARDLSPSSSTSGSDSTHVSDLSPSSTPEEVQPPLHIMFLGSSLGNFNRIDGAAFLHSLPLRPGSGDTLLLGLDHANEKNLIEEAYNDPRNHTKNFIMNGLRGAGRALGNETLFSENKWDYVNRYDEVDRRHEAFYKSKTSQVLRIPSTDSSIEVQENELVKIEESWKFSEIDAYTLFSESNLRPVQRWIDSSSRYSLWLLERPAFIFPLLKSPNACNSSGELVLKQNYSSSPFGVPSPQEWENLWAAWDTITLRMIPPSMLFQKPIDLRHICLFYLGHIPTFLDIHLSRLLKKPHTEPEGFKNIFERGIDPNVNDPSQCHPHSEVPQKDEDWPSLNSILQFRSRVRARLLQLYDDFGSGKLTLTRKMGRVLFMTFEHEAFHAETLLYMLLQRAGTGTVPPPGFAVPEWNSLVASWKYIPPPVEDTVTLGPAMVELGHDDAEGEDELEDHGREVNDHEFGWDNEHPKRQAEVQELRISWRPITNGQFHEVFKTNKDKFHVPASWIEEDGEFKVRTLYGPVPLSIAEDWPVFTSYNDLSTYATVKGGRLPTEPELRLFYDKFECGFEGGANFGFRNWHPVPATTGGKQNGHKGHNGGVWEWTSTEFDRHDGFVPSKLYPGYSMDFFDGAHRVVIGGSYATVPRIAERRSVRNWYQRNYPFAWAGARVVYDA
;
A
#
# COMPACT_ATOMS: atom_id res chain seq x y z
N MET A 1 17.82 -14.06 35.65
CA MET A 1 19.05 -14.32 34.86
C MET A 1 19.38 -13.02 34.14
N THR A 2 20.65 -12.62 34.08
CA THR A 2 21.04 -11.44 33.29
C THR A 2 20.77 -11.72 31.82
N ALA A 3 19.99 -10.88 31.15
CA ALA A 3 19.66 -11.06 29.74
C ALA A 3 20.91 -10.99 28.86
N GLU A 4 20.94 -11.80 27.80
CA GLU A 4 22.03 -11.82 26.82
C GLU A 4 22.05 -10.49 26.04
N ILE A 5 23.20 -9.85 25.92
CA ILE A 5 23.39 -8.65 25.09
C ILE A 5 24.44 -8.95 24.03
N VAL A 6 24.02 -8.86 22.76
CA VAL A 6 24.87 -9.05 21.60
C VAL A 6 25.44 -7.70 21.16
N ASP A 7 26.76 -7.60 21.04
CA ASP A 7 27.43 -6.43 20.46
C ASP A 7 27.39 -6.52 18.94
N VAL A 8 26.73 -5.55 18.30
CA VAL A 8 26.54 -5.52 16.84
C VAL A 8 27.22 -4.33 16.16
N GLN A 9 27.98 -3.54 16.90
CA GLN A 9 28.59 -2.29 16.41
C GLN A 9 29.64 -2.51 15.31
N THR A 10 29.61 -1.72 14.22
CA THR A 10 30.50 -1.93 13.05
C THR A 10 31.68 -0.96 12.83
N SER A 11 31.88 0.15 13.59
CA SER A 11 33.17 0.90 13.78
C SER A 11 32.99 2.35 14.35
N ASN A 12 34.11 3.06 14.62
CA ASN A 12 34.30 4.30 15.44
C ASN A 12 33.31 5.49 15.25
N ASN A 13 32.17 5.47 15.95
CA ASN A 13 31.15 6.54 16.00
C ASN A 13 31.66 7.93 16.43
N LEU A 14 32.72 8.00 17.25
CA LEU A 14 33.24 9.26 17.81
C LEU A 14 33.82 10.23 16.76
N ARG A 15 34.49 9.72 15.72
CA ARG A 15 35.04 10.58 14.66
C ARG A 15 33.94 11.14 13.76
N ALA A 16 32.91 10.34 13.49
CA ALA A 16 31.77 10.76 12.68
C ALA A 16 31.00 11.90 13.34
N ILE A 17 30.71 11.78 14.64
CA ILE A 17 29.97 12.84 15.37
C ILE A 17 30.79 14.13 15.50
N GLN A 18 32.10 14.02 15.69
CA GLN A 18 32.98 15.19 15.72
C GLN A 18 32.93 15.96 14.40
N GLN A 19 33.00 15.25 13.27
CA GLN A 19 32.91 15.87 11.95
C GLN A 19 31.54 16.53 11.72
N GLN A 20 30.44 15.85 12.08
CA GLN A 20 29.08 16.42 11.97
C GLN A 20 28.91 17.71 12.78
N ILE A 21 29.48 17.77 13.99
CA ILE A 21 29.48 19.00 14.80
C ILE A 21 30.20 20.13 14.07
N LEU A 22 31.39 19.86 13.54
CA LEU A 22 32.19 20.88 12.85
C LEU A 22 31.50 21.37 11.57
N ASP A 23 31.03 20.45 10.74
CA ASP A 23 30.32 20.77 9.49
C ASP A 23 29.06 21.60 9.78
N GLY A 24 28.30 21.24 10.83
CA GLY A 24 27.11 21.96 11.25
C GLY A 24 27.41 23.36 11.78
N LEU A 25 28.45 23.52 12.60
CA LEU A 25 28.83 24.81 13.19
C LEU A 25 29.56 25.75 12.21
N GLN A 26 30.18 25.23 11.13
CA GLN A 26 30.85 26.04 10.10
C GLN A 26 29.89 26.64 9.07
N ARG A 27 28.61 26.21 9.05
CA ARG A 27 27.59 26.79 8.17
C ARG A 27 27.40 28.30 8.40
N PRO A 28 26.91 29.05 7.40
CA PRO A 28 26.60 30.47 7.56
C PRO A 28 25.63 30.75 8.72
N ALA A 29 25.65 31.99 9.21
CA ALA A 29 24.74 32.41 10.27
C ALA A 29 23.28 32.14 9.90
N GLY A 30 22.53 31.55 10.84
CA GLY A 30 21.14 31.12 10.62
C GLY A 30 20.98 29.73 9.95
N GLN A 31 22.08 29.08 9.56
CA GLN A 31 22.08 27.70 9.04
C GLN A 31 22.88 26.72 9.90
N LYS A 32 23.43 27.19 11.03
CA LYS A 32 24.22 26.36 11.94
C LYS A 32 23.37 25.28 12.61
N SER A 33 23.95 24.10 12.80
CA SER A 33 23.27 22.96 13.44
C SER A 33 24.21 22.10 14.28
N LEU A 34 23.63 21.33 15.20
CA LEU A 34 24.28 20.28 15.98
C LEU A 34 23.48 18.96 15.84
N PRO A 35 24.15 17.78 15.86
CA PRO A 35 23.45 16.50 15.75
C PRO A 35 22.64 16.14 17.01
N THR A 36 21.44 15.61 16.81
CA THR A 36 20.50 15.17 17.88
C THR A 36 21.09 14.10 18.80
N MET A 37 21.98 13.26 18.27
CA MET A 37 22.69 12.20 19.02
C MET A 37 23.43 12.72 20.27
N LEU A 38 23.77 14.01 20.31
CA LEU A 38 24.42 14.64 21.46
C LEU A 38 23.52 14.73 22.69
N LEU A 39 22.21 14.60 22.51
CA LEU A 39 21.22 14.67 23.58
C LEU A 39 21.14 13.37 24.39
N TYR A 40 21.60 12.24 23.87
CA TYR A 40 21.31 10.90 24.39
C TYR A 40 22.49 10.22 25.09
N ASP A 41 23.36 10.99 25.75
CA ASP A 41 24.33 10.40 26.69
C ASP A 41 23.62 9.87 27.95
N GLU A 42 24.37 9.21 28.86
CA GLU A 42 23.83 8.67 30.11
C GLU A 42 23.02 9.68 30.94
N ARG A 43 23.41 10.96 30.93
CA ARG A 43 22.68 12.02 31.62
C ARG A 43 21.42 12.43 30.86
N GLY A 44 21.54 12.59 29.55
CA GLY A 44 20.46 12.93 28.64
C GLY A 44 19.31 11.92 28.69
N LEU A 45 19.62 10.64 28.72
CA LEU A 45 18.61 9.57 28.86
C LEU A 45 17.80 9.70 30.16
N ARG A 46 18.44 10.04 31.28
CA ARG A 46 17.74 10.32 32.54
C ARG A 46 16.87 11.56 32.48
N LEU A 47 17.33 12.60 31.78
CA LEU A 47 16.54 13.81 31.55
C LEU A 47 15.35 13.54 30.61
N TYR A 48 15.51 12.65 29.64
CA TYR A 48 14.43 12.20 28.77
C TYR A 48 13.40 11.35 29.53
N ASP A 49 13.85 10.50 30.46
CA ASP A 49 12.95 9.80 31.39
C ASP A 49 12.13 10.80 32.23
N ASP A 50 12.74 11.89 32.69
CA ASP A 50 12.00 12.97 33.37
C ASP A 50 10.93 13.62 32.46
N ILE A 51 11.22 13.84 31.16
CA ILE A 51 10.20 14.34 30.21
C ILE A 51 9.03 13.34 30.15
N THR A 52 9.32 12.08 29.85
CA THR A 52 8.28 11.07 29.62
C THR A 52 7.50 10.65 30.87
N THR A 53 8.06 10.82 32.07
CA THR A 53 7.42 10.39 33.32
C THR A 53 6.91 11.54 34.19
N LYS A 54 7.52 12.73 34.09
CA LYS A 54 7.20 13.88 34.96
C LYS A 54 6.55 15.03 34.21
N ALA A 55 6.58 15.10 32.87
CA ALA A 55 5.93 16.16 32.09
C ALA A 55 4.67 15.66 31.33
N PRO A 56 3.47 15.70 31.93
CA PRO A 56 2.18 15.47 31.25
C PRO A 56 1.94 16.27 29.97
N GLU A 57 2.58 17.43 29.81
CA GLU A 57 2.51 18.24 28.59
C GLU A 57 3.11 17.50 27.39
N TYR A 58 4.11 16.64 27.61
CA TYR A 58 4.67 15.75 26.59
C TYR A 58 3.72 14.57 26.32
N TYR A 59 2.60 14.88 25.65
CA TYR A 59 1.48 13.96 25.47
C TYR A 59 1.83 12.66 24.73
N LEU A 60 2.89 12.67 23.90
CA LEU A 60 3.23 11.58 22.98
C LEU A 60 3.43 10.26 23.73
N PHE A 61 4.14 10.29 24.86
CA PHE A 61 4.39 9.09 25.66
C PHE A 61 3.08 8.52 26.23
N GLY A 62 2.23 9.39 26.79
CA GLY A 62 0.96 8.98 27.39
C GLY A 62 -0.05 8.47 26.35
N ALA A 63 -0.12 9.12 25.18
CA ALA A 63 -1.00 8.71 24.09
C ALA A 63 -0.59 7.35 23.52
N GLU A 64 0.71 7.10 23.30
CA GLU A 64 1.19 5.80 22.86
C GLU A 64 1.00 4.70 23.92
N GLU A 65 1.29 4.99 25.19
CA GLU A 65 1.07 4.05 26.30
C GLU A 65 -0.42 3.69 26.45
N GLU A 66 -1.33 4.65 26.25
CA GLU A 66 -2.78 4.41 26.24
C GLU A 66 -3.18 3.39 25.16
N ILE A 67 -2.69 3.58 23.93
CA ILE A 67 -2.99 2.66 22.82
C ILE A 67 -2.45 1.27 23.14
N LEU A 68 -1.17 1.16 23.54
CA LEU A 68 -0.54 -0.13 23.87
C LEU A 68 -1.29 -0.83 25.01
N LYS A 69 -1.66 -0.11 26.06
CA LYS A 69 -2.41 -0.68 27.19
C LYS A 69 -3.78 -1.18 26.79
N THR A 70 -4.44 -0.50 25.85
CA THR A 70 -5.82 -0.81 25.45
C THR A 70 -5.86 -1.90 24.37
N HIS A 71 -4.88 -1.91 23.46
CA HIS A 71 -4.92 -2.67 22.21
C HIS A 71 -3.75 -3.65 22.02
N SER A 72 -2.87 -3.88 23.01
CA SER A 72 -1.71 -4.78 22.82
C SER A 72 -2.11 -6.19 22.34
N THR A 73 -3.23 -6.72 22.83
CA THR A 73 -3.72 -8.03 22.40
C THR A 73 -4.15 -8.00 20.93
N ASP A 74 -4.93 -7.00 20.51
CA ASP A 74 -5.33 -6.82 19.11
C ASP A 74 -4.11 -6.66 18.19
N ILE A 75 -3.15 -5.83 18.60
CA ILE A 75 -1.90 -5.60 17.87
C ILE A 75 -1.15 -6.91 17.65
N VAL A 76 -0.96 -7.69 18.71
CA VAL A 76 -0.25 -8.98 18.62
C VAL A 76 -1.03 -9.99 17.77
N MET A 77 -2.35 -10.05 17.89
CA MET A 77 -3.18 -10.93 17.04
C MET A 77 -3.06 -10.57 15.56
N ALA A 78 -3.07 -9.27 15.23
CA ALA A 78 -2.88 -8.79 13.87
C ALA A 78 -1.45 -9.06 13.36
N MET A 79 -0.42 -8.92 14.20
CA MET A 79 0.98 -9.27 13.85
C MET A 79 1.12 -10.75 13.43
N HIS A 80 0.38 -11.66 14.09
CA HIS A 80 0.48 -13.11 13.87
C HIS A 80 -0.62 -13.66 12.95
N ASN A 81 -1.19 -12.80 12.08
CA ASN A 81 -2.23 -13.16 11.11
C ASN A 81 -3.42 -13.95 11.69
N THR A 82 -3.75 -13.74 12.98
CA THR A 82 -4.75 -14.51 13.73
C THR A 82 -4.51 -16.03 13.84
N ALA A 83 -3.43 -16.55 13.23
CA ALA A 83 -3.12 -17.97 13.11
C ALA A 83 -2.30 -18.52 14.31
N GLY A 84 -1.89 -17.64 15.23
CA GLY A 84 -1.04 -17.97 16.37
C GLY A 84 0.46 -17.89 16.05
N CYS A 85 1.29 -18.21 17.03
CA CYS A 85 2.75 -18.10 16.94
C CYS A 85 3.38 -19.24 16.11
N VAL A 86 4.29 -18.89 15.21
CA VAL A 86 5.19 -19.81 14.50
C VAL A 86 6.50 -19.94 15.29
N PRO A 87 6.95 -21.18 15.62
CA PRO A 87 8.22 -21.35 16.31
C PRO A 87 9.41 -20.74 15.57
N GLY A 88 10.18 -19.91 16.28
CA GLY A 88 11.35 -19.19 15.75
C GLY A 88 11.06 -17.76 15.30
N GLU A 89 9.86 -17.23 15.59
CA GLU A 89 9.52 -15.83 15.35
C GLU A 89 10.43 -14.86 16.10
N THR A 90 10.71 -13.75 15.44
CA THR A 90 11.58 -12.70 15.97
C THR A 90 10.82 -11.39 16.05
N VAL A 91 10.84 -10.75 17.22
CA VAL A 91 10.31 -9.40 17.45
C VAL A 91 11.47 -8.48 17.81
N ILE A 92 11.57 -7.32 17.17
CA ILE A 92 12.69 -6.39 17.38
C ILE A 92 12.15 -4.99 17.63
N GLU A 93 12.48 -4.41 18.78
CA GLU A 93 12.19 -3.01 19.07
C GLU A 93 13.41 -2.14 18.73
N LEU A 94 13.25 -1.23 17.77
CA LEU A 94 14.25 -0.26 17.39
C LEU A 94 14.21 0.94 18.35
N GLY A 95 15.24 1.11 19.18
CA GLY A 95 15.31 2.19 20.16
C GLY A 95 14.54 1.87 21.45
N ALA A 96 14.85 0.74 22.07
CA ALA A 96 14.11 0.18 23.20
C ALA A 96 14.34 0.98 24.51
N GLY A 97 13.59 2.08 24.69
CA GLY A 97 13.81 3.01 25.79
C GLY A 97 13.01 2.80 27.07
N SER A 98 11.82 2.17 27.03
CA SER A 98 10.91 2.11 28.19
C SER A 98 10.16 0.80 28.33
N LEU A 99 10.53 0.03 29.38
CA LEU A 99 9.80 -1.18 29.82
C LEU A 99 8.29 -0.96 29.89
N ARG A 100 7.83 0.21 30.36
CA ARG A 100 6.40 0.45 30.60
C ARG A 100 5.58 0.17 29.34
N LYS A 101 6.03 0.71 28.20
CA LYS A 101 5.41 0.49 26.89
C LYS A 101 5.61 -0.94 26.40
N THR A 102 6.86 -1.41 26.37
CA THR A 102 7.23 -2.73 25.86
C THR A 102 6.52 -3.87 26.61
N SER A 103 6.26 -3.71 27.90
CA SER A 103 5.63 -4.73 28.75
C SER A 103 4.24 -5.13 28.30
N HIS A 104 3.46 -4.21 27.71
CA HIS A 104 2.12 -4.50 27.20
C HIS A 104 2.18 -5.49 26.04
N ILE A 105 3.08 -5.26 25.07
CA ILE A 105 3.29 -6.15 23.93
C ILE A 105 3.88 -7.48 24.38
N LEU A 106 4.88 -7.49 25.25
CA LEU A 106 5.49 -8.75 25.72
C LEU A 106 4.50 -9.66 26.47
N ARG A 107 3.61 -9.08 27.29
CA ARG A 107 2.51 -9.84 27.93
C ARG A 107 1.54 -10.41 26.89
N SER A 108 1.17 -9.63 25.87
CA SER A 108 0.29 -10.12 24.80
C SER A 108 0.98 -11.17 23.91
N LEU A 109 2.28 -11.05 23.63
CA LEU A 109 3.08 -12.07 22.92
C LEU A 109 3.11 -13.39 23.69
N SER A 110 3.20 -13.35 25.02
CA SER A 110 3.14 -14.58 25.81
C SER A 110 1.75 -15.23 25.85
N GLN A 111 0.69 -14.50 25.50
CA GLN A 111 -0.67 -15.03 25.43
C GLN A 111 -0.94 -15.78 24.12
N VAL A 112 -0.26 -15.45 23.02
CA VAL A 112 -0.39 -16.19 21.74
C VAL A 112 0.42 -17.50 21.70
N VAL A 113 1.20 -17.78 22.75
CA VAL A 113 1.91 -19.04 22.92
C VAL A 113 1.13 -19.96 23.86
N ASP A 114 0.54 -21.02 23.31
CA ASP A 114 -0.35 -21.95 24.02
C ASP A 114 0.34 -22.63 25.22
N SER A 115 1.57 -23.10 25.03
CA SER A 115 2.29 -23.91 26.03
C SER A 115 3.76 -23.48 26.16
N PRO A 116 4.26 -23.27 27.39
CA PRO A 116 5.67 -23.01 27.62
C PRO A 116 6.57 -24.14 27.10
N SER A 117 7.70 -23.76 26.52
CA SER A 117 8.72 -24.61 25.91
C SER A 117 10.09 -24.36 26.55
N ARG A 118 11.02 -25.33 26.43
CA ARG A 118 12.43 -25.10 26.79
C ARG A 118 13.12 -24.11 25.88
N SER A 119 12.72 -24.08 24.61
CA SER A 119 13.13 -23.11 23.61
C SER A 119 11.91 -22.25 23.30
N PRO A 120 11.78 -21.05 23.89
CA PRO A 120 10.67 -20.15 23.62
C PRO A 120 10.46 -19.96 22.12
N PRO A 121 9.22 -20.06 21.60
CA PRO A 121 8.96 -19.92 20.17
C PRO A 121 9.16 -18.48 19.66
N ILE A 122 9.12 -17.48 20.54
CA ILE A 122 9.32 -16.06 20.20
C ILE A 122 10.62 -15.57 20.85
N THR A 123 11.46 -14.89 20.07
CA THR A 123 12.61 -14.13 20.59
C THR A 123 12.39 -12.64 20.40
N TYR A 124 12.39 -11.89 21.50
CA TYR A 124 12.33 -10.44 21.51
C TYR A 124 13.74 -9.83 21.66
N TYR A 125 14.10 -8.93 20.75
CA TYR A 125 15.34 -8.16 20.78
C TYR A 125 15.05 -6.68 21.06
N ALA A 126 15.64 -6.16 22.14
CA ALA A 126 15.75 -4.73 22.39
C ALA A 126 17.01 -4.19 21.70
N LEU A 127 16.89 -3.33 20.70
CA LEU A 127 18.03 -2.66 20.05
C LEU A 127 18.20 -1.26 20.63
N ASP A 128 19.39 -0.95 21.15
CA ASP A 128 19.71 0.37 21.68
C ASP A 128 21.20 0.70 21.51
N LEU A 129 21.50 2.00 21.50
CA LEU A 129 22.84 2.56 21.37
C LEU A 129 23.68 2.38 22.64
N GLU A 130 23.04 2.32 23.81
CA GLU A 130 23.71 2.29 25.10
C GLU A 130 23.52 0.96 25.83
N LYS A 131 24.62 0.21 26.00
CA LYS A 131 24.62 -1.10 26.64
C LYS A 131 23.99 -1.10 28.04
N ARG A 132 24.23 -0.04 28.84
CA ARG A 132 23.67 0.06 30.19
C ARG A 132 22.15 0.19 30.19
N GLU A 133 21.58 0.85 29.18
CA GLU A 133 20.13 0.96 29.04
C GLU A 133 19.52 -0.37 28.66
N LEU A 134 20.16 -1.15 27.79
CA LEU A 134 19.76 -2.53 27.52
C LEU A 134 19.76 -3.37 28.79
N GLU A 135 20.83 -3.31 29.59
CA GLU A 135 20.91 -4.00 30.88
C GLU A 135 19.78 -3.57 31.82
N ARG A 136 19.53 -2.25 31.94
CA ARG A 136 18.45 -1.70 32.78
C ARG A 136 17.08 -2.19 32.33
N THR A 137 16.76 -2.01 31.05
CA THR A 137 15.45 -2.36 30.46
C THR A 137 15.19 -3.86 30.57
N LEU A 138 16.16 -4.71 30.19
CA LEU A 138 16.00 -6.16 30.23
C LEU A 138 15.91 -6.71 31.65
N ASN A 139 16.68 -6.16 32.61
CA ASN A 139 16.55 -6.53 34.02
C ASN A 139 15.17 -6.15 34.57
N ALA A 140 14.67 -4.98 34.19
CA ALA A 140 13.35 -4.52 34.60
C ALA A 140 12.23 -5.42 34.01
N ILE A 141 12.33 -5.81 32.73
CA ILE A 141 11.44 -6.81 32.10
C ILE A 141 11.45 -8.11 32.90
N SER A 142 12.65 -8.62 33.21
CA SER A 142 12.80 -9.88 33.96
C SER A 142 12.19 -9.80 35.36
N SER A 143 12.20 -8.63 36.00
CA SER A 143 11.64 -8.46 37.34
C SER A 143 10.12 -8.26 37.38
N ASP A 144 9.54 -7.55 36.40
CA ASP A 144 8.12 -7.18 36.41
C ASP A 144 7.23 -8.23 35.75
N ILE A 145 7.63 -8.71 34.57
CA ILE A 145 6.82 -9.65 33.76
C ILE A 145 7.53 -10.97 33.49
N GLY A 146 8.70 -11.19 34.07
CA GLY A 146 9.52 -12.36 33.77
C GLY A 146 8.76 -13.68 33.92
N THR A 147 7.88 -13.81 34.91
CA THR A 147 7.05 -15.01 35.12
C THR A 147 6.09 -15.29 33.97
N ASP A 148 5.56 -14.26 33.34
CA ASP A 148 4.61 -14.37 32.23
C ASP A 148 5.31 -14.83 30.95
N LEU A 149 6.64 -14.60 30.85
CA LEU A 149 7.43 -14.88 29.66
C LEU A 149 8.10 -16.26 29.69
N ILE A 150 8.23 -16.92 30.85
CA ILE A 150 8.98 -18.16 31.01
C ILE A 150 8.50 -19.23 30.02
N GLY A 151 9.43 -19.66 29.15
CA GLY A 151 9.19 -20.68 28.14
C GLY A 151 8.35 -20.23 26.95
N LYS A 152 7.95 -18.95 26.90
CA LYS A 152 7.07 -18.39 25.87
C LYS A 152 7.75 -17.32 25.04
N VAL A 153 8.43 -16.38 25.69
CA VAL A 153 9.19 -15.30 25.03
C VAL A 153 10.60 -15.24 25.62
N GLU A 154 11.63 -15.40 24.80
CA GLU A 154 13.01 -15.12 25.17
C GLU A 154 13.32 -13.64 24.96
N THR A 155 14.03 -12.98 25.87
CA THR A 155 14.40 -11.57 25.74
C THR A 155 15.92 -11.39 25.65
N LYS A 156 16.36 -10.63 24.65
CA LYS A 156 17.78 -10.34 24.36
C LYS A 156 17.97 -8.86 24.06
N GLY A 157 19.21 -8.38 24.25
CA GLY A 157 19.64 -7.04 23.85
C GLY A 157 20.53 -7.07 22.63
N MET A 158 20.46 -6.03 21.81
CA MET A 158 21.37 -5.74 20.70
C MET A 158 21.97 -4.36 20.92
N TRP A 159 23.29 -4.30 21.06
CA TRP A 159 24.01 -3.05 21.29
C TRP A 159 24.56 -2.51 19.98
N GLY A 160 23.96 -1.42 19.47
CA GLY A 160 24.41 -0.77 18.24
C GLY A 160 23.39 0.22 17.67
N THR A 161 23.73 0.78 16.51
CA THR A 161 22.83 1.66 15.75
C THR A 161 21.70 0.87 15.09
N TYR A 162 20.71 1.58 14.51
CA TYR A 162 19.69 0.93 13.68
C TYR A 162 20.36 0.19 12.52
N GLU A 163 21.31 0.81 11.83
CA GLU A 163 22.04 0.20 10.72
C GLU A 163 22.82 -1.05 11.14
N ASP A 164 23.45 -1.02 12.31
CA ASP A 164 24.15 -2.17 12.88
C ASP A 164 23.19 -3.34 13.15
N GLY A 165 22.06 -3.06 13.81
CA GLY A 165 21.02 -4.05 14.07
C GLY A 165 20.45 -4.66 12.79
N LEU A 166 20.16 -3.83 11.79
CA LEU A 166 19.65 -4.28 10.49
C LEU A 166 20.70 -5.12 9.73
N LYS A 167 21.98 -4.73 9.76
CA LYS A 167 23.08 -5.54 9.18
C LYS A 167 23.23 -6.88 9.89
N PHE A 168 23.13 -6.88 11.22
CA PHE A 168 23.20 -8.11 12.01
C PHE A 168 22.12 -9.09 11.56
N LEU A 169 20.86 -8.64 11.44
CA LEU A 169 19.74 -9.47 10.98
C LEU A 169 19.96 -10.04 9.57
N LYS A 170 20.55 -9.24 8.68
CA LYS A 170 20.91 -9.69 7.32
C LYS A 170 22.06 -10.71 7.35
N SER A 171 23.03 -10.58 8.27
CA SER A 171 24.25 -11.38 8.30
C SER A 171 24.19 -12.69 9.11
N THR A 172 23.38 -12.78 10.16
CA THR A 172 23.33 -13.95 11.05
C THR A 172 22.50 -15.11 10.51
N GLY A 173 21.96 -14.99 9.30
CA GLY A 173 21.24 -16.09 8.66
C GLY A 173 19.84 -16.35 9.24
N LEU A 174 19.29 -15.44 10.06
CA LEU A 174 17.83 -15.31 10.21
C LEU A 174 17.15 -15.03 8.86
N HIS A 175 17.94 -14.62 7.85
CA HIS A 175 17.68 -14.76 6.42
C HIS A 175 18.73 -15.69 5.77
N ALA A 176 18.52 -17.01 5.78
CA ALA A 176 19.27 -17.90 4.89
C ALA A 176 18.66 -17.88 3.48
N SER A 177 19.26 -17.05 2.61
CA SER A 177 19.38 -17.18 1.15
C SER A 177 18.11 -17.35 0.28
N SER A 178 17.70 -16.27 -0.39
CA SER A 178 17.35 -16.36 -1.82
C SER A 178 17.75 -15.08 -2.56
N ALA A 179 17.97 -15.21 -3.87
CA ALA A 179 18.32 -14.20 -4.89
C ALA A 179 19.80 -13.88 -5.17
N ILE A 180 20.66 -13.52 -4.20
CA ILE A 180 21.97 -12.92 -4.58
C ILE A 180 23.04 -13.95 -5.05
N ASP A 181 22.95 -15.23 -4.67
CA ASP A 181 24.00 -16.21 -5.00
C ASP A 181 23.80 -16.99 -6.32
N ARG A 182 22.72 -16.70 -7.08
CA ARG A 182 22.51 -17.28 -8.42
C ARG A 182 23.13 -16.46 -9.55
N LEU A 183 23.41 -15.18 -9.33
CA LEU A 183 23.99 -14.30 -10.36
C LEU A 183 25.53 -14.33 -10.34
N SER A 184 26.16 -14.66 -9.21
CA SER A 184 27.62 -14.76 -9.07
C SER A 184 28.25 -15.95 -9.80
N ARG A 185 27.45 -16.93 -10.25
CA ARG A 185 27.93 -18.10 -11.03
C ARG A 185 27.87 -17.93 -12.55
N LEU A 186 27.40 -16.78 -13.03
CA LEU A 186 27.36 -16.45 -14.46
C LEU A 186 28.44 -15.44 -14.90
N ALA A 187 29.35 -15.05 -14.02
CA ALA A 187 30.39 -14.08 -14.37
C ALA A 187 31.73 -14.36 -13.67
N ALA A 188 32.57 -15.23 -14.27
CA ALA A 188 34.03 -15.09 -14.28
C ALA A 188 34.70 -16.08 -15.26
N PRO A 189 35.87 -15.76 -15.85
CA PRO A 189 36.30 -16.29 -17.14
C PRO A 189 37.28 -17.47 -17.07
N THR A 190 37.28 -18.23 -18.16
CA THR A 190 38.25 -19.23 -18.65
C THR A 190 39.66 -19.24 -18.03
N SER A 191 40.14 -20.43 -17.60
CA SER A 191 41.46 -20.96 -18.02
C SER A 191 41.73 -22.43 -17.63
N ARG A 192 42.11 -23.21 -18.66
CA ARG A 192 43.16 -24.25 -18.75
C ARG A 192 43.04 -25.60 -18.00
N PHE A 193 42.82 -26.63 -18.83
CA PHE A 193 43.51 -27.92 -18.94
C PHE A 193 44.31 -28.46 -17.74
N ASP A 194 43.97 -29.67 -17.29
CA ASP A 194 44.88 -30.82 -17.49
C ASP A 194 44.16 -32.18 -17.33
N ALA A 195 44.71 -33.16 -18.05
CA ALA A 195 44.17 -34.50 -18.30
C ALA A 195 44.45 -35.52 -17.18
N ARG A 196 43.60 -36.57 -17.06
CA ARG A 196 43.97 -37.99 -17.32
C ARG A 196 42.95 -39.00 -16.76
N ASP A 197 42.85 -40.09 -17.53
CA ASP A 197 42.46 -41.48 -17.19
C ASP A 197 40.98 -41.83 -17.00
N LEU A 198 40.43 -42.95 -17.49
CA LEU A 198 40.67 -43.90 -18.59
C LEU A 198 39.49 -44.90 -18.49
N SER A 199 38.63 -45.00 -19.51
CA SER A 199 37.96 -46.17 -20.16
C SER A 199 37.60 -47.48 -19.41
N PRO A 200 36.77 -48.42 -19.98
CA PRO A 200 35.65 -48.30 -20.94
C PRO A 200 34.46 -49.30 -20.73
N SER A 201 33.51 -49.27 -21.67
CA SER A 201 32.46 -50.26 -22.06
C SER A 201 31.04 -49.96 -21.56
N SER A 202 29.96 -49.95 -22.35
CA SER A 202 29.71 -50.49 -23.71
C SER A 202 28.55 -49.75 -24.45
N SER A 203 28.79 -49.53 -25.75
CA SER A 203 27.89 -49.48 -26.94
C SER A 203 26.36 -49.35 -26.77
N THR A 204 25.77 -48.21 -27.20
CA THR A 204 25.09 -47.92 -28.50
C THR A 204 23.56 -47.94 -28.47
N SER A 205 22.92 -46.77 -28.57
CA SER A 205 22.09 -46.33 -29.71
C SER A 205 21.41 -45.00 -29.36
N GLY A 206 21.51 -44.02 -30.26
CA GLY A 206 21.11 -42.63 -30.02
C GLY A 206 19.72 -42.28 -30.52
N SER A 207 19.13 -41.30 -29.86
CA SER A 207 18.27 -40.28 -30.46
C SER A 207 18.34 -39.03 -29.59
N ASP A 208 18.85 -37.94 -30.17
CA ASP A 208 18.95 -36.62 -29.56
C ASP A 208 17.58 -36.12 -29.09
N SER A 209 17.46 -35.88 -27.79
CA SER A 209 16.47 -34.96 -27.24
C SER A 209 17.20 -33.92 -26.41
N THR A 210 17.12 -32.67 -26.85
CA THR A 210 17.53 -31.50 -26.09
C THR A 210 16.56 -31.35 -24.92
N HIS A 211 16.96 -31.83 -23.75
CA HIS A 211 16.29 -31.57 -22.48
C HIS A 211 16.36 -30.06 -22.19
N VAL A 212 15.29 -29.35 -22.52
CA VAL A 212 14.94 -28.07 -21.92
C VAL A 212 14.57 -28.37 -20.47
N SER A 213 15.16 -27.61 -19.55
CA SER A 213 14.93 -27.68 -18.10
C SER A 213 13.43 -27.69 -17.80
N ASP A 214 13.01 -28.77 -17.17
CA ASP A 214 11.69 -29.00 -16.61
C ASP A 214 11.38 -27.89 -15.58
N LEU A 215 10.58 -26.90 -15.97
CA LEU A 215 9.97 -25.94 -15.04
C LEU A 215 8.71 -26.59 -14.44
N SER A 216 8.91 -27.71 -13.75
CA SER A 216 7.97 -28.13 -12.72
C SER A 216 8.22 -27.23 -11.49
N PRO A 217 7.19 -26.72 -10.81
CA PRO A 217 7.39 -26.04 -9.54
C PRO A 217 8.06 -27.05 -8.60
N SER A 218 9.22 -26.70 -8.05
CA SER A 218 9.91 -27.55 -7.09
C SER A 218 8.96 -27.87 -5.96
N SER A 219 8.62 -29.16 -5.81
CA SER A 219 7.82 -29.69 -4.70
C SER A 219 8.60 -29.80 -3.39
N THR A 220 9.74 -29.12 -3.27
CA THR A 220 10.36 -28.83 -1.99
C THR A 220 9.70 -27.59 -1.41
N PRO A 221 9.10 -27.66 -0.21
CA PRO A 221 8.74 -26.45 0.51
C PRO A 221 10.02 -25.62 0.60
N GLU A 222 10.02 -24.40 0.07
CA GLU A 222 10.98 -23.41 0.56
C GLU A 222 10.81 -23.43 2.09
N GLU A 223 11.90 -23.67 2.83
CA GLU A 223 11.86 -23.65 4.30
C GLU A 223 11.19 -22.35 4.72
N VAL A 224 9.95 -22.45 5.22
CA VAL A 224 9.16 -21.29 5.61
C VAL A 224 9.88 -20.68 6.80
N GLN A 225 10.66 -19.64 6.53
CA GLN A 225 11.33 -18.89 7.57
C GLN A 225 10.26 -18.22 8.44
N PRO A 226 10.36 -18.28 9.78
CA PRO A 226 9.42 -17.63 10.67
C PRO A 226 9.30 -16.11 10.40
N PRO A 227 8.14 -15.50 10.64
CA PRO A 227 7.94 -14.07 10.49
C PRO A 227 8.90 -13.21 11.32
N LEU A 228 9.27 -12.05 10.77
CA LEU A 228 9.98 -10.98 11.46
C LEU A 228 9.00 -9.84 11.77
N HIS A 229 8.94 -9.45 13.04
CA HIS A 229 8.15 -8.32 13.49
C HIS A 229 9.06 -7.20 14.00
N ILE A 230 8.95 -6.01 13.43
CA ILE A 230 9.71 -4.83 13.85
C ILE A 230 8.76 -3.87 14.58
N MET A 231 9.22 -3.31 15.68
CA MET A 231 8.54 -2.25 16.41
C MET A 231 9.40 -0.99 16.34
N PHE A 232 8.85 0.09 15.80
CA PHE A 232 9.45 1.41 15.81
C PHE A 232 8.49 2.38 16.49
N LEU A 233 8.60 2.44 17.82
CA LEU A 233 7.69 3.16 18.69
C LEU A 233 8.20 4.58 19.01
N GLY A 234 7.31 5.38 19.56
CA GLY A 234 7.50 6.79 19.84
C GLY A 234 7.49 7.66 18.58
N SER A 235 7.77 8.95 18.76
CA SER A 235 7.86 9.91 17.65
C SER A 235 9.21 9.90 16.92
N SER A 236 9.94 8.79 16.98
CA SER A 236 11.31 8.67 16.47
C SER A 236 11.41 8.87 14.96
N LEU A 237 10.40 8.42 14.21
CA LEU A 237 10.34 8.70 12.77
C LEU A 237 10.20 10.20 12.47
N GLY A 238 9.66 10.97 13.41
CA GLY A 238 9.59 12.43 13.31
C GLY A 238 10.96 13.11 13.22
N ASN A 239 12.05 12.43 13.57
CA ASN A 239 13.41 12.98 13.43
C ASN A 239 13.90 12.97 11.97
N PHE A 240 13.18 12.31 11.06
CA PHE A 240 13.49 12.27 9.65
C PHE A 240 12.58 13.25 8.90
N ASN A 241 13.14 13.92 7.89
CA ASN A 241 12.29 14.55 6.89
C ASN A 241 11.50 13.47 6.12
N ARG A 242 10.51 13.89 5.33
CA ARG A 242 9.61 12.99 4.60
C ARG A 242 10.33 11.97 3.72
N ILE A 243 11.36 12.41 2.99
CA ILE A 243 12.10 11.58 2.02
C ILE A 243 12.97 10.57 2.77
N ASP A 244 13.73 11.04 3.76
CA ASP A 244 14.63 10.18 4.54
C ASP A 244 13.85 9.19 5.39
N GLY A 245 12.67 9.57 5.90
CA GLY A 245 11.77 8.68 6.62
C GLY A 245 11.26 7.56 5.73
N ALA A 246 10.84 7.87 4.49
CA ALA A 246 10.40 6.86 3.54
C ALA A 246 11.54 5.90 3.15
N ALA A 247 12.73 6.43 2.91
CA ALA A 247 13.93 5.65 2.61
C ALA A 247 14.36 4.74 3.77
N PHE A 248 14.28 5.25 5.01
CA PHE A 248 14.56 4.46 6.21
C PHE A 248 13.60 3.28 6.34
N LEU A 249 12.29 3.51 6.25
CA LEU A 249 11.29 2.45 6.32
C LEU A 249 11.45 1.43 5.18
N HIS A 250 11.76 1.89 3.96
CA HIS A 250 12.05 1.01 2.84
C HIS A 250 13.27 0.10 3.09
N SER A 251 14.28 0.60 3.83
CA SER A 251 15.52 -0.14 4.11
C SER A 251 15.35 -1.31 5.09
N LEU A 252 14.24 -1.33 5.83
CA LEU A 252 13.91 -2.38 6.79
C LEU A 252 13.74 -3.74 6.06
N PRO A 253 14.30 -4.84 6.60
CA PRO A 253 14.38 -6.14 5.95
C PRO A 253 13.06 -6.93 6.01
N LEU A 254 11.92 -6.26 5.85
CA LEU A 254 10.63 -6.92 5.73
C LEU A 254 10.56 -7.64 4.39
N ARG A 255 10.37 -8.96 4.40
CA ARG A 255 10.27 -9.76 3.18
C ARG A 255 8.86 -9.59 2.56
N PRO A 256 8.76 -9.36 1.23
CA PRO A 256 7.46 -9.26 0.57
C PRO A 256 6.60 -10.51 0.77
N GLY A 257 5.39 -10.35 1.29
CA GLY A 257 4.39 -11.41 1.42
C GLY A 257 4.73 -12.55 2.36
N SER A 258 5.70 -12.38 3.27
CA SER A 258 6.11 -13.41 4.25
C SER A 258 5.31 -13.39 5.56
N GLY A 259 4.47 -12.37 5.76
CA GLY A 259 3.86 -12.08 7.06
C GLY A 259 4.76 -11.25 7.99
N ASP A 260 5.88 -10.71 7.49
CA ASP A 260 6.68 -9.75 8.25
C ASP A 260 5.90 -8.46 8.47
N THR A 261 6.00 -7.88 9.66
CA THR A 261 5.25 -6.67 10.02
C THR A 261 6.12 -5.59 10.65
N LEU A 262 5.66 -4.35 10.54
CA LEU A 262 6.20 -3.19 11.24
C LEU A 262 5.07 -2.53 12.03
N LEU A 263 5.23 -2.46 13.35
CA LEU A 263 4.42 -1.61 14.22
C LEU A 263 5.09 -0.24 14.36
N LEU A 264 4.49 0.79 13.79
CA LEU A 264 5.05 2.14 13.69
C LEU A 264 4.21 3.16 14.46
N GLY A 265 4.86 3.97 15.30
CA GLY A 265 4.26 5.12 15.95
C GLY A 265 4.36 6.40 15.12
N LEU A 266 3.24 7.13 14.97
CA LEU A 266 3.17 8.41 14.29
C LEU A 266 2.44 9.46 15.13
N ASP A 267 3.09 10.61 15.33
CA ASP A 267 2.52 11.79 15.97
C ASP A 267 1.74 12.63 14.97
N HIS A 268 0.50 12.99 15.32
CA HIS A 268 -0.39 13.71 14.42
C HIS A 268 0.00 15.19 14.31
N ALA A 269 -0.44 15.81 13.22
CA ALA A 269 -0.41 17.26 13.04
C ALA A 269 -1.41 17.96 13.99
N ASN A 270 -1.08 17.98 15.27
CA ASN A 270 -1.86 18.59 16.35
C ASN A 270 -1.79 20.12 16.32
N GLU A 271 -2.65 20.76 17.14
CA GLU A 271 -2.66 22.21 17.32
C GLU A 271 -1.30 22.75 17.76
N LYS A 272 -0.89 23.88 17.18
CA LYS A 272 0.42 24.51 17.40
C LYS A 272 0.82 24.61 18.86
N ASN A 273 -0.05 25.18 19.70
CA ASN A 273 0.26 25.43 21.11
C ASN A 273 0.49 24.13 21.88
N LEU A 274 -0.25 23.07 21.55
CA LEU A 274 -0.10 21.76 22.18
C LEU A 274 1.26 21.15 21.85
N ILE A 275 1.71 21.27 20.59
CA ILE A 275 3.02 20.80 20.16
C ILE A 275 4.13 21.64 20.80
N GLU A 276 4.04 22.96 20.75
CA GLU A 276 5.08 23.83 21.32
C GLU A 276 5.23 23.61 22.83
N GLU A 277 4.13 23.41 23.56
CA GLU A 277 4.15 23.12 25.00
C GLU A 277 4.72 21.72 25.30
N ALA A 278 4.40 20.69 24.50
CA ALA A 278 4.96 19.35 24.66
C ALA A 278 6.49 19.35 24.59
N TYR A 279 7.05 20.17 23.71
CA TYR A 279 8.50 20.30 23.54
C TYR A 279 9.12 21.47 24.33
N ASN A 280 8.33 22.23 25.09
CA ASN A 280 8.83 23.30 25.93
C ASN A 280 8.01 23.38 27.22
N ASP A 281 8.10 22.29 27.99
CA ASP A 281 7.31 22.12 29.20
C ASP A 281 7.61 23.25 30.22
N PRO A 282 6.60 23.71 30.98
CA PRO A 282 6.75 24.82 31.91
C PRO A 282 7.69 24.51 33.09
N ARG A 283 8.04 23.23 33.30
CA ARG A 283 8.96 22.77 34.35
C ARG A 283 10.41 22.64 33.87
N ASN A 284 10.68 22.98 32.62
CA ASN A 284 12.00 22.97 32.00
C ASN A 284 12.65 21.57 31.90
N HIS A 285 11.89 20.48 31.96
CA HIS A 285 12.43 19.13 31.72
C HIS A 285 13.05 19.01 30.32
N THR A 286 12.31 19.42 29.28
CA THR A 286 12.77 19.43 27.89
C THR A 286 13.90 20.42 27.68
N LYS A 287 13.83 21.61 28.29
CA LYS A 287 14.95 22.56 28.28
C LYS A 287 16.22 21.95 28.86
N ASN A 288 16.14 21.29 30.01
CA ASN A 288 17.30 20.66 30.64
C ASN A 288 17.89 19.55 29.76
N PHE A 289 17.03 18.74 29.12
CA PHE A 289 17.43 17.72 28.17
C PHE A 289 18.13 18.31 26.95
N ILE A 290 17.54 19.33 26.30
CA ILE A 290 18.15 20.00 25.15
C ILE A 290 19.49 20.63 25.53
N MET A 291 19.55 21.40 26.62
CA MET A 291 20.78 22.08 27.05
C MET A 291 21.91 21.11 27.42
N ASN A 292 21.60 19.85 27.76
CA ASN A 292 22.60 18.80 27.96
C ASN A 292 23.42 18.52 26.68
N GLY A 293 22.82 18.67 25.50
CA GLY A 293 23.50 18.47 24.22
C GLY A 293 24.71 19.37 23.99
N LEU A 294 24.73 20.57 24.58
CA LEU A 294 25.91 21.46 24.54
C LEU A 294 27.11 20.84 25.28
N ARG A 295 26.87 20.13 26.39
CA ARG A 295 27.93 19.38 27.09
C ARG A 295 28.39 18.18 26.28
N GLY A 296 27.44 17.49 25.63
CA GLY A 296 27.71 16.43 24.66
C GLY A 296 28.64 16.90 23.53
N ALA A 297 28.30 18.03 22.90
CA ALA A 297 29.11 18.66 21.86
C ALA A 297 30.50 19.03 22.37
N GLY A 298 30.58 19.63 23.57
CA GLY A 298 31.84 19.99 24.20
C GLY A 298 32.75 18.77 24.40
N ARG A 299 32.22 17.68 24.97
CA ARG A 299 32.98 16.44 25.18
C ARG A 299 33.46 15.82 23.86
N ALA A 300 32.59 15.76 22.85
CA ALA A 300 32.96 15.26 21.52
C ALA A 300 34.08 16.09 20.86
N LEU A 301 34.16 17.38 21.17
CA LEU A 301 35.22 18.28 20.71
C LEU A 301 36.46 18.33 21.63
N GLY A 302 36.46 17.59 22.74
CA GLY A 302 37.57 17.50 23.69
C GLY A 302 37.55 18.52 24.84
N ASN A 303 36.47 19.29 25.01
CA ASN A 303 36.28 20.20 26.14
C ASN A 303 34.77 20.34 26.50
N GLU A 304 34.32 19.66 27.55
CA GLU A 304 32.92 19.71 28.01
C GLU A 304 32.42 21.14 28.33
N THR A 305 33.32 22.03 28.73
CA THR A 305 32.99 23.42 29.09
C THR A 305 33.04 24.41 27.93
N LEU A 306 33.33 23.93 26.71
CA LEU A 306 33.44 24.74 25.49
C LEU A 306 32.19 25.62 25.27
N PHE A 307 31.02 25.07 25.56
CA PHE A 307 29.74 25.76 25.51
C PHE A 307 29.31 26.14 26.92
N SER A 308 29.63 27.36 27.35
CA SER A 308 29.19 27.85 28.68
C SER A 308 27.67 28.01 28.71
N GLU A 309 26.97 27.12 29.40
CA GLU A 309 25.50 27.00 29.42
C GLU A 309 24.77 28.33 29.70
N ASN A 310 25.35 29.21 30.54
CA ASN A 310 24.81 30.53 30.86
C ASN A 310 24.79 31.53 29.67
N LYS A 311 25.54 31.25 28.59
CA LYS A 311 25.56 32.04 27.34
C LYS A 311 24.54 31.56 26.30
N TRP A 312 23.80 30.52 26.61
CA TRP A 312 22.83 29.92 25.69
C TRP A 312 21.43 29.93 26.31
N ASP A 313 20.42 29.93 25.45
CA ASP A 313 19.04 29.63 25.79
C ASP A 313 18.47 28.54 24.90
N TYR A 314 17.35 27.97 25.33
CA TYR A 314 16.53 27.09 24.51
C TYR A 314 15.36 27.88 23.92
N VAL A 315 15.13 27.73 22.62
CA VAL A 315 13.95 28.27 21.92
C VAL A 315 13.40 27.18 21.01
N ASN A 316 12.08 27.03 20.99
CA ASN A 316 11.38 26.21 20.02
C ASN A 316 10.37 27.02 19.20
N ARG A 317 9.90 26.40 18.12
CA ARG A 317 8.74 26.83 17.36
C ARG A 317 8.10 25.66 16.64
N TYR A 318 6.83 25.77 16.29
CA TYR A 318 6.16 24.89 15.36
C TYR A 318 5.92 25.59 14.02
N ASP A 319 6.41 24.97 12.95
CA ASP A 319 6.15 25.35 11.56
C ASP A 319 4.90 24.61 11.08
N GLU A 320 3.78 25.34 10.98
CA GLU A 320 2.48 24.78 10.57
C GLU A 320 2.44 24.39 9.09
N VAL A 321 3.28 25.00 8.25
CA VAL A 321 3.32 24.71 6.80
C VAL A 321 3.96 23.35 6.57
N ASP A 322 5.17 23.18 7.10
CA ASP A 322 5.92 21.92 7.00
C ASP A 322 5.46 20.87 8.03
N ARG A 323 4.62 21.27 9.00
CA ARG A 323 4.16 20.45 10.13
C ARG A 323 5.34 19.85 10.90
N ARG A 324 6.34 20.67 11.22
CA ARG A 324 7.48 20.24 12.05
C ARG A 324 7.68 21.17 13.23
N HIS A 325 7.94 20.56 14.38
CA HIS A 325 8.51 21.27 15.51
C HIS A 325 10.02 21.41 15.29
N GLU A 326 10.60 22.53 15.71
CA GLU A 326 12.02 22.80 15.62
C GLU A 326 12.56 23.29 16.97
N ALA A 327 13.72 22.77 17.36
CA ALA A 327 14.45 23.14 18.57
C ALA A 327 15.77 23.82 18.23
N PHE A 328 16.09 24.91 18.93
CA PHE A 328 17.30 25.70 18.72
C PHE A 328 17.99 26.05 20.04
N TYR A 329 19.32 26.08 19.99
CA TYR A 329 20.10 26.88 20.94
C TYR A 329 20.17 28.32 20.44
N LYS A 330 19.80 29.27 21.30
CA LYS A 330 19.91 30.70 21.02
C LYS A 330 21.11 31.28 21.77
N SER A 331 22.04 31.89 21.06
CA SER A 331 23.17 32.57 21.70
C SER A 331 22.71 33.87 22.38
N LYS A 332 23.05 34.05 23.65
CA LYS A 332 22.72 35.27 24.44
C LYS A 332 23.72 36.41 24.24
N THR A 333 24.87 36.14 23.63
CA THR A 333 25.95 37.09 23.39
C THR A 333 26.71 36.66 22.14
N SER A 334 27.37 37.60 21.45
CA SER A 334 28.38 37.22 20.48
C SER A 334 29.53 36.48 21.18
N GLN A 335 29.95 35.33 20.65
CA GLN A 335 30.97 34.47 21.23
C GLN A 335 31.81 33.77 20.16
N VAL A 336 33.08 33.54 20.48
CA VAL A 336 34.03 32.81 19.63
C VAL A 336 34.36 31.48 20.32
N LEU A 337 33.93 30.38 19.71
CA LEU A 337 34.20 29.02 20.18
C LEU A 337 35.56 28.59 19.62
N ARG A 338 36.54 28.32 20.49
CA ARG A 338 37.86 27.80 20.09
C ARG A 338 37.86 26.28 20.18
N ILE A 339 37.98 25.61 19.05
CA ILE A 339 37.86 24.16 18.94
C ILE A 339 39.19 23.50 19.34
N PRO A 340 39.26 22.75 20.46
CA PRO A 340 40.52 22.20 20.96
C PRO A 340 41.22 21.24 19.99
N SER A 341 40.44 20.52 19.18
CA SER A 341 40.93 19.47 18.29
C SER A 341 41.48 19.97 16.94
N THR A 342 41.16 21.20 16.53
CA THR A 342 41.54 21.74 15.21
C THR A 342 42.19 23.13 15.27
N ASP A 343 42.23 23.75 16.46
CA ASP A 343 42.64 25.15 16.69
C ASP A 343 41.87 26.18 15.83
N SER A 344 40.70 25.77 15.32
CA SER A 344 39.81 26.63 14.55
C SER A 344 38.90 27.44 15.48
N SER A 345 38.47 28.61 15.00
CA SER A 345 37.53 29.49 15.70
C SER A 345 36.20 29.54 14.97
N ILE A 346 35.10 29.34 15.69
CA ILE A 346 33.74 29.47 15.16
C ILE A 346 33.09 30.67 15.85
N GLU A 347 32.66 31.64 15.04
CA GLU A 347 31.90 32.78 15.53
C GLU A 347 30.40 32.43 15.59
N VAL A 348 29.77 32.78 16.70
CA VAL A 348 28.32 32.73 16.90
C VAL A 348 27.87 34.11 17.38
N GLN A 349 26.98 34.75 16.63
CA GLN A 349 26.49 36.09 16.92
C GLN A 349 25.45 36.09 18.05
N GLU A 350 25.25 37.25 18.69
CA GLU A 350 24.13 37.43 19.60
C GLU A 350 22.79 37.16 18.89
N ASN A 351 21.88 36.46 19.57
CA ASN A 351 20.59 36.00 19.06
C ASN A 351 20.64 34.97 17.92
N GLU A 352 21.83 34.54 17.48
CA GLU A 352 21.96 33.49 16.47
C GLU A 352 21.37 32.16 16.99
N LEU A 353 20.65 31.48 16.11
CA LEU A 353 20.05 30.17 16.36
C LEU A 353 20.93 29.07 15.78
N VAL A 354 21.18 28.05 16.59
CA VAL A 354 21.82 26.79 16.18
C VAL A 354 20.79 25.68 16.31
N LYS A 355 20.35 25.11 15.20
CA LYS A 355 19.34 24.03 15.18
C LYS A 355 19.90 22.77 15.85
N ILE A 356 19.12 22.10 16.70
CA ILE A 356 19.53 20.84 17.36
C ILE A 356 18.62 19.67 17.02
N GLU A 357 17.32 19.91 16.87
CA GLU A 357 16.35 18.84 16.67
C GLU A 357 15.17 19.38 15.87
N GLU A 358 14.55 18.48 15.12
CA GLU A 358 13.28 18.71 14.46
C GLU A 358 12.41 17.47 14.60
N SER A 359 11.12 17.69 14.83
CA SER A 359 10.14 16.61 14.96
C SER A 359 8.96 16.85 14.01
N TRP A 360 8.95 16.09 12.94
CA TRP A 360 7.94 16.09 11.90
C TRP A 360 6.66 15.38 12.36
N LYS A 361 5.52 16.00 12.05
CA LYS A 361 4.16 15.53 12.38
C LYS A 361 3.42 15.12 11.12
N PHE A 362 2.46 14.20 11.25
CA PHE A 362 1.84 13.53 10.10
C PHE A 362 0.33 13.79 10.06
N SER A 363 -0.15 14.28 8.93
CA SER A 363 -1.56 14.13 8.53
C SER A 363 -1.82 12.72 7.98
N GLU A 364 -3.08 12.37 7.71
CA GLU A 364 -3.40 11.09 7.08
C GLU A 364 -2.79 10.95 5.69
N ILE A 365 -2.80 12.04 4.90
CA ILE A 365 -2.17 12.10 3.58
C ILE A 365 -0.67 11.90 3.69
N ASP A 366 -0.01 12.54 4.67
CA ASP A 366 1.43 12.36 4.91
C ASP A 366 1.76 10.90 5.24
N ALA A 367 0.97 10.26 6.11
CA ALA A 367 1.18 8.86 6.51
C ALA A 367 1.00 7.89 5.33
N TYR A 368 -0.07 8.04 4.56
CA TYR A 368 -0.31 7.20 3.39
C TYR A 368 0.70 7.40 2.28
N THR A 369 1.16 8.64 2.06
CA THR A 369 2.25 8.93 1.13
C THR A 369 3.54 8.25 1.58
N LEU A 370 3.89 8.40 2.88
CA LEU A 370 5.05 7.74 3.48
C LEU A 370 5.02 6.22 3.25
N PHE A 371 3.89 5.55 3.52
CA PHE A 371 3.81 4.09 3.37
C PHE A 371 3.95 3.65 1.91
N SER A 372 3.27 4.34 0.98
CA SER A 372 3.38 4.04 -0.45
C SER A 372 4.80 4.23 -0.98
N GLU A 373 5.48 5.32 -0.62
CA GLU A 373 6.88 5.58 -1.01
C GLU A 373 7.87 4.61 -0.35
N SER A 374 7.49 4.00 0.77
CA SER A 374 8.27 2.96 1.45
C SER A 374 7.98 1.54 0.95
N ASN A 375 7.08 1.35 -0.02
CA ASN A 375 6.61 0.04 -0.47
C ASN A 375 5.96 -0.77 0.68
N LEU A 376 5.16 -0.08 1.51
CA LEU A 376 4.45 -0.66 2.65
C LEU A 376 2.94 -0.45 2.52
N ARG A 377 2.17 -1.44 2.95
CA ARG A 377 0.70 -1.39 3.02
C ARG A 377 0.25 -1.29 4.48
N PRO A 378 -0.66 -0.37 4.82
CA PRO A 378 -1.28 -0.38 6.14
C PRO A 378 -2.24 -1.58 6.28
N VAL A 379 -2.02 -2.38 7.32
CA VAL A 379 -2.89 -3.50 7.72
C VAL A 379 -3.95 -2.99 8.69
N GLN A 380 -3.52 -2.24 9.70
CA GLN A 380 -4.42 -1.73 10.74
C GLN A 380 -3.86 -0.47 11.41
N ARG A 381 -4.76 0.33 12.00
CA ARG A 381 -4.44 1.54 12.76
C ARG A 381 -5.18 1.53 14.10
N TRP A 382 -4.48 1.96 15.15
CA TRP A 382 -5.06 2.32 16.44
C TRP A 382 -4.73 3.77 16.77
N ILE A 383 -5.67 4.47 17.39
CA ILE A 383 -5.58 5.90 17.72
C ILE A 383 -5.87 6.09 19.21
N ASP A 384 -5.20 7.06 19.85
CA ASP A 384 -5.52 7.39 21.24
C ASP A 384 -6.88 8.08 21.35
N SER A 385 -7.50 8.04 22.53
CA SER A 385 -8.81 8.64 22.77
C SER A 385 -8.89 10.14 22.50
N SER A 386 -7.75 10.85 22.49
CA SER A 386 -7.68 12.28 22.16
C SER A 386 -7.34 12.57 20.69
N SER A 387 -7.19 11.54 19.85
CA SER A 387 -6.87 11.66 18.42
C SER A 387 -5.58 12.40 18.09
N ARG A 388 -4.57 12.32 18.97
CA ARG A 388 -3.28 13.01 18.85
C ARG A 388 -2.15 12.14 18.31
N TYR A 389 -2.28 10.83 18.39
CA TYR A 389 -1.22 9.86 18.07
C TYR A 389 -1.82 8.57 17.51
N SER A 390 -1.08 7.86 16.68
CA SER A 390 -1.50 6.55 16.19
C SER A 390 -0.36 5.53 16.13
N LEU A 391 -0.74 4.26 16.35
CA LEU A 391 0.06 3.10 16.00
C LEU A 391 -0.48 2.48 14.71
N TRP A 392 0.41 2.18 13.79
CA TRP A 392 0.12 1.57 12.50
C TRP A 392 0.81 0.23 12.41
N LEU A 393 0.06 -0.83 12.11
CA LEU A 393 0.63 -2.09 11.68
C LEU A 393 0.75 -2.07 10.15
N LEU A 394 1.96 -2.22 9.65
CA LEU A 394 2.32 -2.19 8.25
C LEU A 394 2.90 -3.53 7.82
N GLU A 395 2.75 -3.88 6.55
CA GLU A 395 3.39 -5.03 5.92
C GLU A 395 4.06 -4.63 4.61
N ARG A 396 4.99 -5.46 4.14
CA ARG A 396 5.43 -5.42 2.73
C ARG A 396 4.63 -6.46 1.95
N PRO A 397 3.61 -6.06 1.16
CA PRO A 397 2.75 -7.02 0.47
C PRO A 397 3.50 -7.70 -0.69
N ALA A 398 2.90 -8.76 -1.25
CA ALA A 398 3.43 -9.41 -2.46
C ALA A 398 3.52 -8.45 -3.67
N PHE A 399 2.64 -7.45 -3.72
CA PHE A 399 2.69 -6.33 -4.68
C PHE A 399 1.97 -5.11 -4.10
N ILE A 400 2.29 -3.92 -4.59
CA ILE A 400 1.57 -2.68 -4.29
C ILE A 400 1.57 -1.78 -5.52
N PHE A 401 0.53 -0.98 -5.69
CA PHE A 401 0.53 0.09 -6.70
C PHE A 401 1.12 1.38 -6.08
N PRO A 402 2.16 1.98 -6.70
CA PRO A 402 2.70 3.25 -6.24
C PRO A 402 1.69 4.39 -6.45
N LEU A 403 1.94 5.53 -5.81
CA LEU A 403 1.17 6.74 -6.10
C LEU A 403 1.37 7.15 -7.56
N LEU A 404 0.32 7.62 -8.22
CA LEU A 404 0.40 8.00 -9.65
C LEU A 404 1.45 9.09 -9.92
N LYS A 405 1.63 10.02 -8.98
CA LYS A 405 2.63 11.10 -9.06
C LYS A 405 4.01 10.69 -8.56
N SER A 406 4.19 9.48 -8.03
CA SER A 406 5.47 9.03 -7.51
C SER A 406 6.51 8.95 -8.64
N PRO A 407 7.73 9.49 -8.45
CA PRO A 407 8.83 9.26 -9.37
C PRO A 407 9.39 7.83 -9.24
N ASN A 408 9.00 7.09 -8.21
CA ASN A 408 9.49 5.76 -7.91
C ASN A 408 8.43 4.69 -8.19
N ALA A 409 8.91 3.49 -8.49
CA ALA A 409 8.09 2.29 -8.56
C ALA A 409 8.87 1.10 -7.99
N CYS A 410 8.17 0.05 -7.59
CA CYS A 410 8.80 -1.22 -7.27
C CYS A 410 9.00 -2.03 -8.55
N ASN A 411 10.19 -2.59 -8.77
CA ASN A 411 10.40 -3.57 -9.84
C ASN A 411 9.98 -4.98 -9.39
N SER A 412 9.99 -5.92 -10.33
CA SER A 412 9.70 -7.34 -10.10
C SER A 412 10.60 -8.05 -9.06
N SER A 413 11.75 -7.46 -8.70
CA SER A 413 12.65 -7.97 -7.66
C SER A 413 12.37 -7.39 -6.27
N GLY A 414 11.35 -6.53 -6.13
CA GLY A 414 11.02 -5.87 -4.86
C GLY A 414 11.83 -4.59 -4.59
N GLU A 415 12.65 -4.14 -5.54
CA GLU A 415 13.52 -2.98 -5.38
C GLU A 415 12.82 -1.69 -5.82
N LEU A 416 13.01 -0.63 -5.04
CA LEU A 416 12.57 0.71 -5.42
C LEU A 416 13.48 1.26 -6.54
N VAL A 417 12.89 1.54 -7.69
CA VAL A 417 13.57 2.07 -8.88
C VAL A 417 12.88 3.34 -9.36
N LEU A 418 13.60 4.19 -10.07
CA LEU A 418 13.00 5.33 -10.76
C LEU A 418 12.09 4.83 -11.88
N LYS A 419 10.85 5.32 -11.90
CA LYS A 419 9.87 5.01 -12.94
C LYS A 419 10.32 5.60 -14.26
N GLN A 420 10.34 4.79 -15.32
CA GLN A 420 10.60 5.31 -16.66
C GLN A 420 9.33 5.99 -17.20
N ASN A 421 9.33 7.32 -17.18
CA ASN A 421 8.19 8.10 -17.67
C ASN A 421 8.27 8.33 -19.18
N TYR A 422 7.22 7.91 -19.88
CA TYR A 422 6.98 8.18 -21.30
C TYR A 422 5.96 9.30 -21.53
N SER A 423 5.32 9.75 -20.45
CA SER A 423 4.42 10.89 -20.41
C SER A 423 4.62 11.66 -19.10
N SER A 424 4.39 12.97 -19.14
CA SER A 424 4.30 13.87 -17.98
C SER A 424 2.98 13.68 -17.23
N SER A 425 1.95 13.15 -17.89
CA SER A 425 0.68 12.78 -17.27
C SER A 425 0.71 11.32 -16.79
N PRO A 426 0.18 11.04 -15.58
CA PRO A 426 0.01 9.66 -15.12
C PRO A 426 -0.98 8.85 -15.97
N PHE A 427 -1.76 9.49 -16.86
CA PHE A 427 -2.75 8.84 -17.74
C PHE A 427 -2.26 8.67 -19.19
N GLY A 428 -0.97 8.92 -19.46
CA GLY A 428 -0.34 8.70 -20.77
C GLY A 428 0.09 7.25 -21.01
N VAL A 429 1.23 7.05 -21.67
CA VAL A 429 1.77 5.69 -21.95
C VAL A 429 2.19 5.01 -20.64
N PRO A 430 1.72 3.77 -20.34
CA PRO A 430 2.17 3.04 -19.15
C PRO A 430 3.67 2.72 -19.26
N SER A 431 4.37 2.73 -18.15
CA SER A 431 5.78 2.36 -18.02
C SER A 431 5.97 0.84 -17.89
N PRO A 432 7.17 0.29 -18.17
CA PRO A 432 7.48 -1.11 -17.88
C PRO A 432 7.24 -1.49 -16.41
N GLN A 433 7.52 -0.59 -15.47
CA GLN A 433 7.30 -0.83 -14.04
C GLN A 433 5.81 -0.94 -13.70
N GLU A 434 4.94 -0.16 -14.36
CA GLU A 434 3.49 -0.31 -14.21
C GLU A 434 3.01 -1.67 -14.73
N TRP A 435 3.55 -2.15 -15.85
CA TRP A 435 3.27 -3.51 -16.34
C TRP A 435 3.69 -4.58 -15.35
N GLU A 436 4.89 -4.47 -14.77
CA GLU A 436 5.37 -5.41 -13.74
C GLU A 436 4.43 -5.45 -12.53
N ASN A 437 3.95 -4.30 -12.05
CA ASN A 437 2.99 -4.22 -10.95
C ASN A 437 1.64 -4.86 -11.31
N LEU A 438 1.11 -4.57 -12.51
CA LEU A 438 -0.14 -5.18 -13.00
C LEU A 438 0.01 -6.69 -13.16
N TRP A 439 1.14 -7.17 -13.66
CA TRP A 439 1.43 -8.59 -13.80
C TRP A 439 1.60 -9.29 -12.47
N ALA A 440 2.18 -8.64 -11.46
CA ALA A 440 2.27 -9.19 -10.11
C ALA A 440 0.86 -9.37 -9.50
N ALA A 441 -0.02 -8.37 -9.68
CA ALA A 441 -1.43 -8.48 -9.30
C ALA A 441 -2.14 -9.61 -10.05
N TRP A 442 -2.03 -9.63 -11.39
CA TRP A 442 -2.62 -10.65 -12.24
C TRP A 442 -2.16 -12.08 -11.88
N ASP A 443 -0.87 -12.26 -11.67
CA ASP A 443 -0.27 -13.57 -11.34
C ASP A 443 -0.68 -14.01 -9.93
N THR A 444 -0.83 -13.07 -8.99
CA THR A 444 -1.39 -13.37 -7.65
C THR A 444 -2.81 -13.91 -7.78
N ILE A 445 -3.66 -13.21 -8.54
CA ILE A 445 -5.06 -13.59 -8.75
C ILE A 445 -5.16 -14.93 -9.47
N THR A 446 -4.45 -15.11 -10.58
CA THR A 446 -4.66 -16.25 -11.47
C THR A 446 -3.90 -17.50 -11.10
N LEU A 447 -2.72 -17.37 -10.50
CA LEU A 447 -1.83 -18.51 -10.21
C LEU A 447 -1.80 -18.90 -8.74
N ARG A 448 -2.25 -18.02 -7.83
CA ARG A 448 -2.18 -18.28 -6.39
C ARG A 448 -3.53 -18.29 -5.70
N MET A 449 -4.55 -17.59 -6.21
CA MET A 449 -5.91 -17.62 -5.65
C MET A 449 -6.81 -18.69 -6.28
N ILE A 450 -6.49 -19.14 -7.51
CA ILE A 450 -7.26 -20.15 -8.24
C ILE A 450 -6.57 -21.51 -8.10
N PRO A 451 -7.11 -22.45 -7.30
CA PRO A 451 -6.55 -23.80 -7.24
C PRO A 451 -6.80 -24.55 -8.56
N PRO A 452 -5.99 -25.58 -8.88
CA PRO A 452 -6.16 -26.36 -10.11
C PRO A 452 -7.58 -26.93 -10.31
N SER A 453 -8.27 -27.28 -9.21
CA SER A 453 -9.65 -27.79 -9.22
C SER A 453 -10.69 -26.78 -9.73
N MET A 454 -10.36 -25.48 -9.77
CA MET A 454 -11.26 -24.41 -10.20
C MET A 454 -11.01 -23.93 -11.63
N LEU A 455 -9.94 -24.37 -12.30
CA LEU A 455 -9.59 -23.88 -13.64
C LEU A 455 -10.72 -24.07 -14.66
N PHE A 456 -11.46 -25.17 -14.57
CA PHE A 456 -12.56 -25.54 -15.47
C PHE A 456 -13.95 -25.20 -14.92
N GLN A 457 -14.02 -24.46 -13.81
CA GLN A 457 -15.30 -24.06 -13.23
C GLN A 457 -15.76 -22.71 -13.76
N LYS A 458 -17.08 -22.51 -13.79
CA LYS A 458 -17.74 -21.22 -14.00
C LYS A 458 -18.37 -20.75 -12.69
N PRO A 459 -17.65 -19.96 -11.85
CA PRO A 459 -18.24 -19.38 -10.64
C PRO A 459 -19.49 -18.52 -10.88
N ILE A 460 -19.61 -17.93 -12.07
CA ILE A 460 -20.76 -17.18 -12.55
C ILE A 460 -21.14 -17.74 -13.92
N ASP A 461 -22.39 -18.16 -14.11
CA ASP A 461 -22.85 -18.82 -15.34
C ASP A 461 -22.75 -17.92 -16.59
N LEU A 462 -22.85 -16.60 -16.40
CA LEU A 462 -22.72 -15.57 -17.44
C LEU A 462 -21.26 -15.28 -17.87
N ARG A 463 -20.31 -16.13 -17.46
CA ARG A 463 -18.87 -15.93 -17.67
C ARG A 463 -18.20 -17.23 -18.16
N HIS A 464 -17.03 -17.09 -18.79
CA HIS A 464 -16.20 -18.25 -19.15
C HIS A 464 -15.57 -18.91 -17.93
N ILE A 465 -15.02 -20.12 -18.12
CA ILE A 465 -14.24 -20.80 -17.07
C ILE A 465 -13.02 -19.97 -16.64
N CYS A 466 -12.51 -20.21 -15.44
CA CYS A 466 -11.32 -19.49 -14.93
C CYS A 466 -10.11 -19.58 -15.89
N LEU A 467 -9.85 -20.74 -16.49
CA LEU A 467 -8.73 -20.96 -17.42
C LEU A 467 -8.76 -20.03 -18.63
N PHE A 468 -9.96 -19.66 -19.10
CA PHE A 468 -10.13 -18.79 -20.27
C PHE A 468 -9.37 -17.47 -20.11
N TYR A 469 -9.47 -16.85 -18.93
CA TYR A 469 -8.88 -15.54 -18.68
C TYR A 469 -7.35 -15.57 -18.72
N LEU A 470 -6.72 -16.69 -18.32
CA LEU A 470 -5.27 -16.84 -18.42
C LEU A 470 -4.77 -16.87 -19.87
N GLY A 471 -5.58 -17.37 -20.80
CA GLY A 471 -5.30 -17.33 -22.25
C GLY A 471 -5.73 -16.02 -22.91
N HIS A 472 -6.87 -15.46 -22.49
CA HIS A 472 -7.47 -14.24 -23.05
C HIS A 472 -6.54 -13.03 -22.97
N ILE A 473 -6.01 -12.73 -21.80
CA ILE A 473 -5.19 -11.53 -21.58
C ILE A 473 -3.96 -11.46 -22.47
N PRO A 474 -3.05 -12.46 -22.48
CA PRO A 474 -1.90 -12.40 -23.38
C PRO A 474 -2.32 -12.46 -24.85
N THR A 475 -3.46 -13.08 -25.18
CA THR A 475 -3.95 -13.14 -26.57
C THR A 475 -4.40 -11.77 -27.07
N PHE A 476 -5.16 -11.04 -26.26
CA PHE A 476 -5.60 -9.68 -26.59
C PHE A 476 -4.39 -8.77 -26.84
N LEU A 477 -3.41 -8.78 -25.93
CA LEU A 477 -2.16 -8.03 -26.08
C LEU A 477 -1.42 -8.43 -27.37
N ASP A 478 -1.24 -9.73 -27.64
CA ASP A 478 -0.54 -10.20 -28.84
C ASP A 478 -1.22 -9.78 -30.15
N ILE A 479 -2.56 -9.84 -30.21
CA ILE A 479 -3.33 -9.40 -31.39
C ILE A 479 -3.02 -7.94 -31.70
N HIS A 480 -3.07 -7.07 -30.69
CA HIS A 480 -2.83 -5.65 -30.89
C HIS A 480 -1.36 -5.33 -31.17
N LEU A 481 -0.40 -6.00 -30.50
CA LEU A 481 1.02 -5.87 -30.83
C LEU A 481 1.36 -6.36 -32.25
N SER A 482 0.70 -7.43 -32.72
CA SER A 482 0.91 -7.98 -34.06
C SER A 482 0.38 -7.06 -35.15
N ARG A 483 -0.83 -6.52 -34.96
CA ARG A 483 -1.41 -5.50 -35.86
C ARG A 483 -0.56 -4.23 -35.88
N LEU A 484 -0.16 -3.73 -34.71
CA LEU A 484 0.65 -2.51 -34.56
C LEU A 484 2.00 -2.65 -35.26
N LEU A 485 2.73 -3.73 -34.97
CA LEU A 485 4.09 -3.95 -35.49
C LEU A 485 4.13 -4.56 -36.89
N LYS A 486 2.96 -4.92 -37.45
CA LYS A 486 2.82 -5.66 -38.72
C LYS A 486 3.70 -6.91 -38.75
N LYS A 487 3.71 -7.65 -37.64
CA LYS A 487 4.46 -8.89 -37.44
C LYS A 487 3.49 -10.05 -37.19
N PRO A 488 3.90 -11.31 -37.45
CA PRO A 488 3.12 -12.48 -37.09
C PRO A 488 2.72 -12.50 -35.60
N HIS A 489 1.67 -13.26 -35.30
CA HIS A 489 1.27 -13.56 -33.93
C HIS A 489 2.35 -14.36 -33.20
N THR A 490 2.34 -14.26 -31.87
CA THR A 490 3.19 -15.11 -31.04
C THR A 490 2.64 -16.55 -31.07
N GLU A 491 3.52 -17.55 -31.22
CA GLU A 491 3.09 -18.96 -31.20
C GLU A 491 2.63 -19.40 -29.79
N PRO A 492 1.59 -20.25 -29.64
CA PRO A 492 0.82 -20.89 -30.73
C PRO A 492 -0.21 -19.94 -31.35
N GLU A 493 -0.15 -19.74 -32.67
CA GLU A 493 -1.03 -18.78 -33.35
C GLU A 493 -2.53 -19.10 -33.19
N GLY A 494 -2.88 -20.39 -33.05
CA GLY A 494 -4.27 -20.84 -32.89
C GLY A 494 -4.98 -20.34 -31.63
N PHE A 495 -4.24 -19.84 -30.62
CA PHE A 495 -4.82 -19.30 -29.38
C PHE A 495 -5.74 -18.10 -29.63
N LYS A 496 -5.47 -17.30 -30.67
CA LYS A 496 -6.35 -16.19 -31.05
C LYS A 496 -7.78 -16.64 -31.36
N ASN A 497 -7.96 -17.84 -31.92
CA ASN A 497 -9.29 -18.33 -32.29
C ASN A 497 -10.13 -18.74 -31.06
N ILE A 498 -9.47 -19.08 -29.95
CA ILE A 498 -10.12 -19.53 -28.71
C ILE A 498 -10.31 -18.36 -27.75
N PHE A 499 -9.33 -17.46 -27.68
CA PHE A 499 -9.16 -16.50 -26.59
C PHE A 499 -9.28 -15.04 -27.05
N GLU A 500 -9.60 -14.72 -28.31
CA GLU A 500 -9.62 -13.31 -28.77
C GLU A 500 -10.68 -12.46 -28.08
N ARG A 501 -11.83 -13.04 -27.73
CA ARG A 501 -12.98 -12.25 -27.26
C ARG A 501 -13.79 -12.99 -26.20
N GLY A 502 -14.02 -12.31 -25.08
CA GLY A 502 -14.85 -12.81 -23.98
C GLY A 502 -16.35 -12.85 -24.31
N ILE A 503 -17.11 -13.40 -23.37
CA ILE A 503 -18.57 -13.55 -23.47
C ILE A 503 -19.30 -12.46 -22.69
N ASP A 504 -20.39 -11.93 -23.25
CA ASP A 504 -21.32 -11.04 -22.57
C ASP A 504 -22.78 -11.37 -22.94
N PRO A 505 -23.43 -12.29 -22.19
CA PRO A 505 -24.83 -12.63 -22.40
C PRO A 505 -25.76 -11.59 -21.78
N ASN A 506 -26.92 -11.38 -22.38
CA ASN A 506 -28.01 -10.65 -21.75
C ASN A 506 -28.45 -11.39 -20.47
N VAL A 507 -28.59 -10.65 -19.37
CA VAL A 507 -28.91 -11.24 -18.06
C VAL A 507 -30.33 -11.83 -18.02
N ASN A 508 -31.29 -11.23 -18.74
CA ASN A 508 -32.67 -11.74 -18.79
C ASN A 508 -32.86 -12.87 -19.82
N ASP A 509 -32.14 -12.80 -20.93
CA ASP A 509 -32.18 -13.80 -21.99
C ASP A 509 -30.76 -14.18 -22.42
N PRO A 510 -30.09 -15.13 -21.73
CA PRO A 510 -28.72 -15.52 -22.05
C PRO A 510 -28.52 -16.11 -23.45
N SER A 511 -29.59 -16.41 -24.19
CA SER A 511 -29.49 -16.79 -25.61
C SER A 511 -29.10 -15.62 -26.52
N GLN A 512 -29.34 -14.38 -26.07
CA GLN A 512 -28.85 -13.16 -26.69
C GLN A 512 -27.48 -12.85 -26.10
N CYS A 513 -26.44 -13.02 -26.91
CA CYS A 513 -25.06 -12.77 -26.51
C CYS A 513 -24.32 -12.07 -27.64
N HIS A 514 -23.45 -11.12 -27.29
CA HIS A 514 -22.56 -10.51 -28.27
C HIS A 514 -21.64 -11.55 -28.92
N PRO A 515 -21.19 -11.32 -30.17
CA PRO A 515 -20.26 -12.22 -30.84
C PRO A 515 -19.03 -12.51 -29.96
N HIS A 516 -18.70 -13.78 -29.79
CA HIS A 516 -17.57 -14.24 -28.99
C HIS A 516 -16.87 -15.43 -29.67
N SER A 517 -15.66 -15.77 -29.22
CA SER A 517 -14.90 -16.90 -29.76
C SER A 517 -15.62 -18.23 -29.54
N GLU A 518 -15.51 -19.16 -30.50
CA GLU A 518 -15.89 -20.54 -30.25
C GLU A 518 -14.90 -21.17 -29.26
N VAL A 519 -15.43 -21.62 -28.11
CA VAL A 519 -14.60 -22.20 -27.03
C VAL A 519 -14.81 -23.72 -26.92
N PRO A 520 -13.77 -24.47 -26.52
CA PRO A 520 -13.90 -25.89 -26.26
C PRO A 520 -15.00 -26.21 -25.23
N GLN A 521 -15.76 -27.29 -25.48
CA GLN A 521 -16.88 -27.71 -24.63
C GLN A 521 -16.49 -28.75 -23.59
N LYS A 522 -15.37 -29.45 -23.80
CA LYS A 522 -14.84 -30.47 -22.88
C LYS A 522 -13.51 -30.02 -22.31
N ASP A 523 -13.25 -30.39 -21.07
CA ASP A 523 -12.05 -29.98 -20.33
C ASP A 523 -10.76 -30.43 -21.05
N GLU A 524 -10.76 -31.64 -21.63
CA GLU A 524 -9.60 -32.19 -22.34
C GLU A 524 -9.25 -31.47 -23.65
N ASP A 525 -10.19 -30.70 -24.21
CA ASP A 525 -10.01 -29.98 -25.47
C ASP A 525 -9.42 -28.57 -25.26
N TRP A 526 -9.30 -28.11 -24.01
CA TRP A 526 -8.67 -26.83 -23.70
C TRP A 526 -7.14 -26.89 -23.81
N PRO A 527 -6.48 -25.79 -24.24
CA PRO A 527 -5.04 -25.67 -24.13
C PRO A 527 -4.57 -25.86 -22.68
N SER A 528 -3.48 -26.61 -22.49
CA SER A 528 -2.96 -26.85 -21.14
C SER A 528 -2.47 -25.56 -20.48
N LEU A 529 -2.60 -25.48 -19.15
CA LEU A 529 -2.13 -24.33 -18.37
C LEU A 529 -0.66 -24.00 -18.69
N ASN A 530 0.22 -25.01 -18.73
CA ASN A 530 1.63 -24.80 -19.07
C ASN A 530 1.82 -24.16 -20.45
N SER A 531 1.06 -24.58 -21.47
CA SER A 531 1.13 -24.00 -22.81
C SER A 531 0.69 -22.52 -22.81
N ILE A 532 -0.39 -22.21 -22.09
CA ILE A 532 -0.89 -20.85 -21.90
C ILE A 532 0.15 -19.96 -21.20
N LEU A 533 0.78 -20.45 -20.12
CA LEU A 533 1.79 -19.68 -19.38
C LEU A 533 3.06 -19.44 -20.22
N GLN A 534 3.49 -20.41 -21.02
CA GLN A 534 4.60 -20.22 -21.95
C GLN A 534 4.28 -19.19 -23.03
N PHE A 535 3.06 -19.20 -23.57
CA PHE A 535 2.58 -18.19 -24.52
C PHE A 535 2.59 -16.80 -23.86
N ARG A 536 1.99 -16.67 -22.68
CA ARG A 536 1.99 -15.43 -21.87
C ARG A 536 3.41 -14.88 -21.69
N SER A 537 4.37 -15.70 -21.28
CA SER A 537 5.75 -15.26 -21.08
C SER A 537 6.39 -14.73 -22.36
N ARG A 538 6.14 -15.36 -23.51
CA ARG A 538 6.62 -14.85 -24.81
C ARG A 538 5.99 -13.52 -25.19
N VAL A 539 4.69 -13.34 -24.95
CA VAL A 539 3.98 -12.08 -25.22
C VAL A 539 4.50 -10.96 -24.31
N ARG A 540 4.66 -11.22 -23.00
CA ARG A 540 5.25 -10.25 -22.06
C ARG A 540 6.68 -9.86 -22.46
N ALA A 541 7.52 -10.83 -22.86
CA ALA A 541 8.86 -10.55 -23.36
C ALA A 541 8.85 -9.70 -24.65
N ARG A 542 7.91 -9.97 -25.56
CA ARG A 542 7.71 -9.17 -26.78
C ARG A 542 7.30 -7.73 -26.47
N LEU A 543 6.49 -7.50 -25.44
CA LEU A 543 6.13 -6.17 -24.97
C LEU A 543 7.35 -5.44 -24.38
N LEU A 544 8.12 -6.07 -23.49
CA LEU A 544 9.31 -5.45 -22.92
C LEU A 544 10.36 -5.11 -23.99
N GLN A 545 10.52 -5.97 -24.99
CA GLN A 545 11.38 -5.70 -26.14
C GLN A 545 10.94 -4.45 -26.93
N LEU A 546 9.63 -4.14 -26.97
CA LEU A 546 9.12 -2.91 -27.59
C LEU A 546 9.55 -1.67 -26.80
N TYR A 547 9.54 -1.72 -25.47
CA TYR A 547 10.09 -0.66 -24.62
C TYR A 547 11.60 -0.51 -24.79
N ASP A 548 12.36 -1.60 -24.90
CA ASP A 548 13.80 -1.57 -25.20
C ASP A 548 14.09 -0.93 -26.57
N ASP A 549 13.24 -1.22 -27.57
CA ASP A 549 13.34 -0.61 -28.89
C ASP A 549 13.07 0.91 -28.83
N PHE A 550 12.20 1.39 -27.95
CA PHE A 550 12.03 2.83 -27.68
C PHE A 550 13.25 3.44 -26.99
N GLY A 551 13.72 2.81 -25.90
CA GLY A 551 14.85 3.30 -25.11
C GLY A 551 16.17 3.35 -25.89
N SER A 552 16.37 2.42 -26.82
CA SER A 552 17.53 2.39 -27.72
C SER A 552 17.42 3.33 -28.93
N GLY A 553 16.25 3.94 -29.15
CA GLY A 553 15.98 4.78 -30.32
C GLY A 553 15.77 3.99 -31.63
N LYS A 554 15.67 2.65 -31.57
CA LYS A 554 15.38 1.79 -32.73
C LYS A 554 13.97 2.01 -33.26
N LEU A 555 13.02 2.32 -32.39
CA LEU A 555 11.66 2.73 -32.73
C LEU A 555 11.35 4.06 -32.05
N THR A 556 10.67 4.96 -32.77
CA THR A 556 10.13 6.18 -32.19
C THR A 556 8.74 5.90 -31.65
N LEU A 557 8.51 6.19 -30.36
CA LEU A 557 7.20 6.12 -29.75
C LEU A 557 6.24 7.14 -30.39
N THR A 558 5.07 6.69 -30.80
CA THR A 558 4.00 7.50 -31.42
C THR A 558 2.72 7.41 -30.61
N ARG A 559 1.77 8.32 -30.80
CA ARG A 559 0.45 8.27 -30.14
C ARG A 559 -0.26 6.95 -30.39
N LYS A 560 -0.25 6.44 -31.62
CA LYS A 560 -0.83 5.14 -31.97
C LYS A 560 -0.24 3.98 -31.19
N MET A 561 1.09 3.98 -31.00
CA MET A 561 1.76 2.98 -30.16
C MET A 561 1.38 3.16 -28.69
N GLY A 562 1.36 4.41 -28.20
CA GLY A 562 0.92 4.75 -26.86
C GLY A 562 -0.51 4.29 -26.55
N ARG A 563 -1.46 4.50 -27.49
CA ARG A 563 -2.85 4.08 -27.37
C ARG A 563 -2.98 2.56 -27.25
N VAL A 564 -2.23 1.80 -28.06
CA VAL A 564 -2.23 0.33 -27.95
C VAL A 564 -1.71 -0.12 -26.58
N LEU A 565 -0.63 0.49 -26.08
CA LEU A 565 -0.08 0.18 -24.76
C LEU A 565 -1.06 0.52 -23.64
N PHE A 566 -1.67 1.71 -23.67
CA PHE A 566 -2.70 2.13 -22.74
C PHE A 566 -3.91 1.18 -22.75
N MET A 567 -4.48 0.92 -23.93
CA MET A 567 -5.70 0.14 -24.10
C MET A 567 -5.50 -1.30 -23.63
N THR A 568 -4.36 -1.93 -23.99
CA THR A 568 -4.08 -3.30 -23.57
C THR A 568 -3.77 -3.41 -22.08
N PHE A 569 -3.17 -2.37 -21.48
CA PHE A 569 -2.93 -2.29 -20.03
C PHE A 569 -4.25 -2.20 -19.26
N GLU A 570 -5.11 -1.23 -19.60
CA GLU A 570 -6.37 -1.05 -18.89
C GLU A 570 -7.34 -2.21 -19.12
N HIS A 571 -7.31 -2.85 -20.30
CA HIS A 571 -8.05 -4.08 -20.56
C HIS A 571 -7.65 -5.19 -19.57
N GLU A 572 -6.36 -5.45 -19.37
CA GLU A 572 -5.87 -6.43 -18.39
C GLU A 572 -6.30 -6.06 -16.95
N ALA A 573 -6.25 -4.77 -16.59
CA ALA A 573 -6.68 -4.28 -15.28
C ALA A 573 -8.20 -4.46 -15.03
N PHE A 574 -9.06 -4.15 -16.00
CA PHE A 574 -10.52 -4.40 -15.88
C PHE A 574 -10.84 -5.89 -15.76
N HIS A 575 -10.08 -6.74 -16.45
CA HIS A 575 -10.25 -8.18 -16.35
C HIS A 575 -9.79 -8.75 -15.00
N ALA A 576 -8.82 -8.11 -14.32
CA ALA A 576 -8.42 -8.52 -12.98
C ALA A 576 -9.60 -8.36 -12.00
N GLU A 577 -10.30 -7.22 -12.07
CA GLU A 577 -11.52 -6.99 -11.30
C GLU A 577 -12.65 -7.95 -11.69
N THR A 578 -12.82 -8.21 -13.00
CA THR A 578 -13.81 -9.18 -13.48
C THR A 578 -13.61 -10.57 -12.92
N LEU A 579 -12.38 -11.05 -12.95
CA LEU A 579 -12.05 -12.36 -12.41
C LEU A 579 -12.27 -12.37 -10.89
N LEU A 580 -11.94 -11.31 -10.18
CA LEU A 580 -12.10 -11.25 -8.73
C LEU A 580 -13.55 -11.32 -8.26
N TYR A 581 -14.51 -10.67 -8.93
CA TYR A 581 -15.91 -10.84 -8.54
C TYR A 581 -16.45 -12.25 -8.85
N MET A 582 -15.86 -12.96 -9.83
CA MET A 582 -16.13 -14.39 -10.02
C MET A 582 -15.56 -15.22 -8.87
N LEU A 583 -14.31 -14.97 -8.48
CA LEU A 583 -13.65 -15.68 -7.39
C LEU A 583 -14.34 -15.43 -6.04
N LEU A 584 -14.93 -14.25 -5.82
CA LEU A 584 -15.72 -13.95 -4.64
C LEU A 584 -16.89 -14.94 -4.43
N GLN A 585 -17.51 -15.43 -5.51
CA GLN A 585 -18.63 -16.39 -5.44
C GLN A 585 -18.21 -17.76 -4.89
N ARG A 586 -16.91 -18.06 -4.90
CA ARG A 586 -16.31 -19.31 -4.39
C ARG A 586 -15.42 -19.09 -3.16
N ALA A 587 -15.34 -17.88 -2.63
CA ALA A 587 -14.60 -17.63 -1.39
C ALA A 587 -15.18 -18.42 -0.21
N GLY A 588 -14.32 -19.05 0.58
CA GLY A 588 -14.69 -19.99 1.64
C GLY A 588 -15.03 -21.41 1.18
N THR A 589 -15.21 -21.66 -0.12
CA THR A 589 -15.59 -22.98 -0.67
C THR A 589 -14.66 -23.49 -1.79
N GLY A 590 -13.75 -22.66 -2.28
CA GLY A 590 -12.83 -23.01 -3.36
C GLY A 590 -11.74 -21.97 -3.61
N THR A 591 -12.09 -20.68 -3.66
CA THR A 591 -11.10 -19.61 -3.86
C THR A 591 -10.15 -19.55 -2.67
N VAL A 592 -8.85 -19.51 -2.95
CA VAL A 592 -7.81 -19.32 -1.93
C VAL A 592 -7.72 -17.81 -1.61
N PRO A 593 -7.71 -17.40 -0.33
CA PRO A 593 -7.51 -16.01 0.06
C PRO A 593 -6.23 -15.42 -0.53
N PRO A 594 -6.15 -14.09 -0.76
CA PRO A 594 -5.02 -13.45 -1.42
C PRO A 594 -3.71 -13.73 -0.66
N PRO A 595 -2.80 -14.54 -1.22
CA PRO A 595 -1.60 -14.94 -0.50
C PRO A 595 -0.56 -13.83 -0.50
N GLY A 596 0.19 -13.71 0.60
CA GLY A 596 1.17 -12.65 0.79
C GLY A 596 0.57 -11.30 1.19
N PHE A 597 -0.67 -11.31 1.71
CA PHE A 597 -1.33 -10.19 2.36
C PHE A 597 -1.86 -10.64 3.72
N ALA A 598 -1.75 -9.77 4.73
CA ALA A 598 -2.28 -10.04 6.06
C ALA A 598 -3.78 -10.36 6.03
N VAL A 599 -4.18 -11.31 6.86
CA VAL A 599 -5.59 -11.63 7.10
C VAL A 599 -6.18 -10.55 8.01
N PRO A 600 -7.33 -9.94 7.66
CA PRO A 600 -7.94 -8.90 8.49
C PRO A 600 -8.35 -9.42 9.87
N GLU A 601 -7.96 -8.73 10.95
CA GLU A 601 -8.54 -8.93 12.27
C GLU A 601 -9.85 -8.13 12.36
N TRP A 602 -10.95 -8.79 12.02
CA TRP A 602 -12.23 -8.13 11.79
C TRP A 602 -12.77 -7.39 13.02
N ASN A 603 -12.58 -7.89 14.24
CA ASN A 603 -13.18 -7.29 15.43
C ASN A 603 -12.55 -5.95 15.77
N SER A 604 -11.22 -5.88 15.70
CA SER A 604 -10.43 -4.69 15.97
C SER A 604 -10.55 -3.70 14.82
N LEU A 605 -10.70 -4.14 13.56
CA LEU A 605 -11.10 -3.28 12.46
C LEU A 605 -12.47 -2.62 12.70
N VAL A 606 -13.50 -3.39 13.08
CA VAL A 606 -14.82 -2.85 13.42
C VAL A 606 -14.73 -1.88 14.60
N ALA A 607 -13.94 -2.19 15.63
CA ALA A 607 -13.71 -1.28 16.74
C ALA A 607 -13.06 0.03 16.28
N SER A 608 -12.08 -0.03 15.36
CA SER A 608 -11.43 1.15 14.78
C SER A 608 -12.40 2.00 13.95
N TRP A 609 -13.27 1.37 13.17
CA TRP A 609 -14.23 2.07 12.32
C TRP A 609 -15.30 2.83 13.10
N LYS A 610 -15.63 2.40 14.32
CA LYS A 610 -16.55 3.12 15.21
C LYS A 610 -16.05 4.52 15.60
N TYR A 611 -14.75 4.78 15.47
CA TYR A 611 -14.18 6.11 15.69
C TYR A 611 -14.28 7.01 14.46
N ILE A 612 -14.68 6.50 13.29
CA ILE A 612 -14.93 7.31 12.10
C ILE A 612 -16.14 8.21 12.39
N PRO A 613 -15.98 9.54 12.43
CA PRO A 613 -17.09 10.42 12.75
C PRO A 613 -18.25 10.25 11.74
N PRO A 614 -19.50 10.12 12.20
CA PRO A 614 -20.65 10.18 11.31
C PRO A 614 -20.72 11.56 10.65
N PRO A 615 -21.33 11.66 9.45
CA PRO A 615 -21.58 12.98 8.88
C PRO A 615 -22.55 13.77 9.79
N VAL A 616 -22.36 15.09 9.85
CA VAL A 616 -23.19 15.98 10.69
C VAL A 616 -24.65 15.99 10.21
N GLU A 617 -24.84 15.89 8.89
CA GLU A 617 -26.12 15.76 8.22
C GLU A 617 -26.07 14.54 7.29
N ASP A 618 -27.20 13.92 6.96
CA ASP A 618 -27.21 12.75 6.07
C ASP A 618 -26.90 13.11 4.61
N THR A 619 -27.18 14.35 4.21
CA THR A 619 -27.02 14.84 2.85
C THR A 619 -26.21 16.13 2.77
N VAL A 620 -25.67 16.43 1.60
CA VAL A 620 -25.08 17.73 1.23
C VAL A 620 -25.79 18.29 0.01
N THR A 621 -25.92 19.62 -0.05
CA THR A 621 -26.49 20.30 -1.22
C THR A 621 -25.42 20.45 -2.30
N LEU A 622 -25.77 20.06 -3.53
CA LEU A 622 -24.98 20.23 -4.74
C LEU A 622 -25.74 21.08 -5.76
N GLY A 623 -25.01 21.69 -6.68
CA GLY A 623 -25.57 22.53 -7.72
C GLY A 623 -26.17 23.85 -7.20
N PRO A 624 -26.69 24.71 -8.10
CA PRO A 624 -26.56 24.57 -9.55
C PRO A 624 -25.10 24.76 -10.00
N ALA A 625 -24.61 23.94 -10.92
CA ALA A 625 -23.23 24.00 -11.41
C ALA A 625 -23.09 23.43 -12.82
N MET A 626 -22.09 23.91 -13.57
CA MET A 626 -21.64 23.26 -14.80
C MET A 626 -20.53 22.26 -14.47
N VAL A 627 -20.65 21.06 -15.03
CA VAL A 627 -19.70 19.96 -14.85
C VAL A 627 -19.16 19.56 -16.21
N GLU A 628 -17.83 19.55 -16.33
CA GLU A 628 -17.17 18.96 -17.50
C GLU A 628 -17.21 17.43 -17.41
N LEU A 629 -17.51 16.72 -18.49
CA LEU A 629 -17.43 15.28 -18.59
C LEU A 629 -16.56 14.90 -19.78
N GLY A 630 -15.94 13.72 -19.74
CA GLY A 630 -15.13 13.21 -20.82
C GLY A 630 -13.75 13.88 -20.95
N HIS A 631 -13.06 13.54 -22.03
CA HIS A 631 -11.70 13.94 -22.36
C HIS A 631 -11.51 13.99 -23.89
N ASP A 632 -10.74 14.95 -24.40
CA ASP A 632 -10.51 15.12 -25.84
C ASP A 632 -9.35 14.25 -26.32
N ASP A 633 -9.66 12.97 -26.59
CA ASP A 633 -8.69 12.00 -27.10
C ASP A 633 -9.23 11.23 -28.32
N ALA A 634 -9.40 11.95 -29.44
CA ALA A 634 -9.91 11.33 -30.67
C ALA A 634 -8.86 10.40 -31.29
N GLU A 635 -9.16 9.09 -31.38
CA GLU A 635 -8.25 8.09 -31.97
C GLU A 635 -7.80 8.43 -33.40
N GLY A 636 -8.63 9.15 -34.16
CA GLY A 636 -8.28 9.60 -35.52
C GLY A 636 -7.08 10.55 -35.58
N GLU A 637 -6.76 11.26 -34.50
CA GLU A 637 -5.65 12.20 -34.44
C GLU A 637 -4.28 11.52 -34.31
N ASP A 638 -4.25 10.27 -33.86
CA ASP A 638 -3.01 9.49 -33.70
C ASP A 638 -2.28 9.25 -35.03
N GLU A 639 -2.98 9.35 -36.15
CA GLU A 639 -2.45 9.16 -37.50
C GLU A 639 -2.11 10.48 -38.20
N LEU A 640 -2.41 11.64 -37.59
CA LEU A 640 -2.06 12.94 -38.14
C LEU A 640 -0.56 13.20 -37.99
N GLU A 641 0.04 13.85 -39.00
CA GLU A 641 1.49 14.03 -39.06
C GLU A 641 2.02 14.93 -37.93
N ASP A 642 1.26 15.98 -37.60
CA ASP A 642 1.60 16.94 -36.53
C ASP A 642 1.33 16.37 -35.13
N HIS A 643 0.18 15.71 -34.91
CA HIS A 643 -0.24 15.22 -33.60
C HIS A 643 0.27 13.81 -33.26
N GLY A 644 0.49 12.94 -34.24
CA GLY A 644 0.84 11.53 -34.02
C GLY A 644 2.17 11.30 -33.29
N ARG A 645 3.01 12.34 -33.15
CA ARG A 645 4.29 12.30 -32.41
C ARG A 645 4.21 12.98 -31.04
N GLU A 646 3.11 13.64 -30.71
CA GLU A 646 2.89 14.32 -29.43
C GLU A 646 2.47 13.31 -28.36
N VAL A 647 3.45 12.61 -27.78
CA VAL A 647 3.20 11.56 -26.76
C VAL A 647 3.45 12.05 -25.34
N ASN A 648 4.43 12.93 -25.16
CA ASN A 648 4.95 13.29 -23.84
C ASN A 648 3.89 13.90 -22.91
N ASP A 649 2.96 14.69 -23.43
CA ASP A 649 1.95 15.36 -22.60
C ASP A 649 0.54 14.85 -22.91
N HIS A 650 0.46 13.73 -23.64
CA HIS A 650 -0.82 13.17 -24.08
C HIS A 650 -1.40 12.20 -23.06
N GLU A 651 -2.70 12.33 -22.82
CA GLU A 651 -3.50 11.43 -22.01
C GLU A 651 -4.32 10.53 -22.93
N PHE A 652 -4.44 9.25 -22.58
CA PHE A 652 -5.26 8.33 -23.36
C PHE A 652 -6.56 8.03 -22.61
N GLY A 653 -7.65 7.86 -23.38
CA GLY A 653 -8.93 7.39 -22.89
C GLY A 653 -9.61 6.42 -23.84
N TRP A 654 -10.64 5.76 -23.34
CA TRP A 654 -11.52 4.93 -24.16
C TRP A 654 -12.43 5.80 -25.03
N ASP A 655 -12.95 5.21 -26.10
CA ASP A 655 -13.79 5.93 -27.07
C ASP A 655 -15.05 6.55 -26.45
N ASN A 656 -15.65 5.91 -25.43
CA ASN A 656 -16.81 6.43 -24.70
C ASN A 656 -16.51 7.63 -23.77
N GLU A 657 -15.24 7.98 -23.62
CA GLU A 657 -14.79 9.12 -22.82
C GLU A 657 -14.60 10.37 -23.69
N HIS A 658 -14.56 10.23 -25.01
CA HIS A 658 -14.38 11.33 -25.96
C HIS A 658 -15.70 11.74 -26.64
N PRO A 659 -15.98 13.04 -26.82
CA PRO A 659 -15.17 14.21 -26.45
C PRO A 659 -15.46 14.76 -25.04
N LYS A 660 -14.74 15.82 -24.67
CA LYS A 660 -15.17 16.70 -23.58
C LYS A 660 -16.53 17.29 -23.88
N ARG A 661 -17.38 17.33 -22.85
CA ARG A 661 -18.72 17.89 -22.92
C ARG A 661 -19.07 18.58 -21.61
N GLN A 662 -20.00 19.51 -21.67
CA GLN A 662 -20.50 20.24 -20.49
C GLN A 662 -21.90 19.74 -20.15
N ALA A 663 -22.15 19.52 -18.87
CA ALA A 663 -23.46 19.13 -18.35
C ALA A 663 -23.87 20.06 -17.21
N GLU A 664 -25.14 20.46 -17.20
CA GLU A 664 -25.71 21.26 -16.13
C GLU A 664 -26.22 20.33 -15.02
N VAL A 665 -25.81 20.61 -13.78
CA VAL A 665 -26.36 19.99 -12.57
C VAL A 665 -27.22 21.02 -11.88
N GLN A 666 -28.50 20.70 -11.68
CA GLN A 666 -29.44 21.53 -10.91
C GLN A 666 -29.16 21.41 -9.42
N GLU A 667 -29.76 22.30 -8.62
CA GLU A 667 -29.72 22.16 -7.17
C GLU A 667 -30.40 20.87 -6.71
N LEU A 668 -29.71 20.10 -5.87
CA LEU A 668 -30.21 18.85 -5.28
C LEU A 668 -29.51 18.56 -3.95
N ARG A 669 -30.04 17.62 -3.18
CA ARG A 669 -29.34 17.05 -2.02
C ARG A 669 -28.87 15.62 -2.31
N ILE A 670 -27.64 15.29 -1.98
CA ILE A 670 -27.05 13.94 -2.15
C ILE A 670 -26.55 13.37 -0.83
N SER A 671 -26.73 12.07 -0.61
CA SER A 671 -26.22 11.39 0.59
C SER A 671 -24.69 11.44 0.71
N TRP A 672 -24.20 11.73 1.91
CA TRP A 672 -22.75 11.79 2.21
C TRP A 672 -22.02 10.46 2.07
N ARG A 673 -22.72 9.33 2.25
CA ARG A 673 -22.17 7.97 2.13
C ARG A 673 -23.01 7.15 1.15
N PRO A 674 -22.41 6.16 0.45
CA PRO A 674 -23.18 5.16 -0.28
C PRO A 674 -24.06 4.34 0.68
N ILE A 675 -25.08 3.70 0.13
CA ILE A 675 -25.98 2.82 0.88
C ILE A 675 -25.16 1.68 1.49
N THR A 676 -25.28 1.47 2.80
CA THR A 676 -24.55 0.41 3.49
C THR A 676 -25.29 -0.92 3.50
N ASN A 677 -24.60 -2.03 3.79
CA ASN A 677 -25.23 -3.34 3.97
C ASN A 677 -26.30 -3.31 5.07
N GLY A 678 -26.03 -2.65 6.20
CA GLY A 678 -26.98 -2.51 7.31
C GLY A 678 -28.24 -1.76 6.89
N GLN A 679 -28.06 -0.60 6.24
CA GLN A 679 -29.16 0.21 5.72
C GLN A 679 -30.00 -0.54 4.68
N PHE A 680 -29.36 -1.28 3.77
CA PHE A 680 -30.05 -2.09 2.76
C PHE A 680 -30.80 -3.25 3.41
N HIS A 681 -30.19 -3.94 4.38
CA HIS A 681 -30.79 -5.06 5.10
C HIS A 681 -32.07 -4.69 5.85
N GLU A 682 -32.11 -3.51 6.48
CA GLU A 682 -33.32 -3.01 7.16
C GLU A 682 -34.50 -2.84 6.20
N VAL A 683 -34.24 -2.26 5.02
CA VAL A 683 -35.27 -2.08 3.98
C VAL A 683 -35.66 -3.41 3.35
N PHE A 684 -34.68 -4.27 3.06
CA PHE A 684 -34.88 -5.61 2.52
C PHE A 684 -35.81 -6.44 3.40
N LYS A 685 -35.58 -6.46 4.73
CA LYS A 685 -36.40 -7.22 5.69
C LYS A 685 -37.88 -6.86 5.65
N THR A 686 -38.20 -5.59 5.41
CA THR A 686 -39.58 -5.07 5.42
C THR A 686 -40.25 -5.11 4.04
N ASN A 687 -39.50 -5.40 2.97
CA ASN A 687 -39.95 -5.35 1.57
C ASN A 687 -39.41 -6.54 0.75
N LYS A 688 -39.32 -7.74 1.33
CA LYS A 688 -38.64 -8.89 0.72
C LYS A 688 -39.13 -9.25 -0.69
N ASP A 689 -40.38 -8.95 -1.01
CA ASP A 689 -41.01 -9.18 -2.32
C ASP A 689 -40.49 -8.25 -3.44
N LYS A 690 -39.80 -7.15 -3.08
CA LYS A 690 -39.32 -6.14 -4.02
C LYS A 690 -37.83 -6.22 -4.34
N PHE A 691 -37.08 -7.04 -3.62
CA PHE A 691 -35.62 -7.08 -3.70
C PHE A 691 -35.13 -8.50 -3.94
N HIS A 692 -34.05 -8.62 -4.72
CA HIS A 692 -33.27 -9.85 -4.75
C HIS A 692 -32.30 -9.87 -3.56
N VAL A 693 -31.91 -11.07 -3.13
CA VAL A 693 -30.78 -11.21 -2.21
C VAL A 693 -29.51 -10.78 -2.97
N PRO A 694 -28.72 -9.81 -2.44
CA PRO A 694 -27.48 -9.40 -3.09
C PRO A 694 -26.55 -10.59 -3.35
N ALA A 695 -25.92 -10.66 -4.52
CA ALA A 695 -24.95 -11.73 -4.82
C ALA A 695 -23.68 -11.64 -3.97
N SER A 696 -23.42 -10.49 -3.35
CA SER A 696 -22.38 -10.32 -2.34
C SER A 696 -22.75 -10.95 -1.00
N TRP A 697 -23.99 -11.40 -0.79
CA TRP A 697 -24.41 -12.06 0.43
C TRP A 697 -24.47 -13.58 0.25
N ILE A 698 -24.42 -14.29 1.37
CA ILE A 698 -24.70 -15.73 1.46
C ILE A 698 -25.51 -15.98 2.72
N GLU A 699 -26.52 -16.84 2.63
CA GLU A 699 -27.29 -17.29 3.79
C GLU A 699 -26.69 -18.59 4.32
N GLU A 700 -26.24 -18.58 5.56
CA GLU A 700 -25.70 -19.74 6.27
C GLU A 700 -26.36 -19.82 7.64
N ASP A 701 -26.90 -21.00 7.99
CA ASP A 701 -27.58 -21.25 9.28
C ASP A 701 -28.73 -20.26 9.59
N GLY A 702 -29.39 -19.73 8.56
CA GLY A 702 -30.50 -18.77 8.67
C GLY A 702 -30.08 -17.31 8.89
N GLU A 703 -28.78 -17.02 8.84
CA GLU A 703 -28.21 -15.67 8.96
C GLU A 703 -27.53 -15.24 7.66
N PHE A 704 -27.68 -13.96 7.31
CA PHE A 704 -26.97 -13.38 6.17
C PHE A 704 -25.53 -13.01 6.57
N LYS A 705 -24.58 -13.48 5.75
CA LYS A 705 -23.18 -13.10 5.78
C LYS A 705 -22.80 -12.36 4.50
N VAL A 706 -21.80 -11.50 4.57
CA VAL A 706 -21.24 -10.79 3.41
C VAL A 706 -19.99 -11.52 2.93
N ARG A 707 -19.92 -11.83 1.64
CA ARG A 707 -18.77 -12.48 1.03
C ARG A 707 -17.58 -11.54 1.03
N THR A 708 -16.41 -12.06 1.41
CA THR A 708 -15.10 -11.42 1.19
C THR A 708 -14.17 -12.42 0.54
N LEU A 709 -13.04 -11.98 0.00
CA LEU A 709 -12.01 -12.89 -0.55
C LEU A 709 -11.31 -13.72 0.55
N TYR A 710 -11.50 -13.39 1.83
CA TYR A 710 -11.07 -14.19 2.98
C TYR A 710 -12.16 -15.16 3.49
N GLY A 711 -13.31 -15.19 2.82
CA GLY A 711 -14.49 -15.97 3.23
C GLY A 711 -15.66 -15.08 3.72
N PRO A 712 -16.86 -15.65 3.91
CA PRO A 712 -18.01 -14.90 4.39
C PRO A 712 -17.83 -14.39 5.82
N VAL A 713 -18.17 -13.12 6.06
CA VAL A 713 -18.17 -12.49 7.39
C VAL A 713 -19.58 -12.18 7.85
N PRO A 714 -19.89 -12.21 9.16
CA PRO A 714 -21.19 -11.79 9.67
C PRO A 714 -21.56 -10.38 9.24
N LEU A 715 -22.86 -10.10 9.06
CA LEU A 715 -23.32 -8.75 8.71
C LEU A 715 -22.85 -7.70 9.74
N SER A 716 -22.71 -8.05 11.02
CA SER A 716 -22.19 -7.15 12.06
C SER A 716 -20.74 -6.68 11.83
N ILE A 717 -19.99 -7.34 10.96
CA ILE A 717 -18.66 -6.89 10.53
C ILE A 717 -18.75 -5.92 9.34
N ALA A 718 -19.71 -6.17 8.45
CA ALA A 718 -19.83 -5.51 7.16
C ALA A 718 -20.98 -4.47 7.09
N GLU A 719 -21.66 -4.20 8.20
CA GLU A 719 -22.90 -3.41 8.23
C GLU A 719 -22.71 -1.98 7.73
N ASP A 720 -21.54 -1.39 7.99
CA ASP A 720 -21.17 -0.03 7.58
C ASP A 720 -20.48 0.02 6.22
N TRP A 721 -20.20 -1.13 5.59
CA TRP A 721 -19.64 -1.18 4.25
C TRP A 721 -20.69 -0.86 3.19
N PRO A 722 -20.31 -0.27 2.04
CA PRO A 722 -21.22 -0.15 0.92
C PRO A 722 -21.78 -1.52 0.51
N VAL A 723 -23.09 -1.60 0.25
CA VAL A 723 -23.70 -2.81 -0.31
C VAL A 723 -23.37 -2.93 -1.79
N PHE A 724 -23.11 -4.15 -2.25
CA PHE A 724 -22.93 -4.49 -3.66
C PHE A 724 -24.17 -5.18 -4.18
N THR A 725 -24.89 -4.58 -5.12
CA THR A 725 -26.03 -5.24 -5.76
C THR A 725 -26.40 -4.55 -7.09
N SER A 726 -27.42 -5.07 -7.76
CA SER A 726 -27.91 -4.58 -9.04
C SER A 726 -28.42 -3.13 -8.97
N TYR A 727 -28.37 -2.42 -10.09
CA TYR A 727 -29.00 -1.10 -10.23
C TYR A 727 -30.48 -1.16 -9.87
N ASN A 728 -31.20 -2.21 -10.29
CA ASN A 728 -32.63 -2.34 -10.04
C ASN A 728 -32.96 -2.38 -8.53
N ASP A 729 -32.19 -3.12 -7.74
CA ASP A 729 -32.38 -3.18 -6.29
C ASP A 729 -32.04 -1.82 -5.64
N LEU A 730 -30.95 -1.17 -6.03
CA LEU A 730 -30.56 0.14 -5.47
C LEU A 730 -31.50 1.27 -5.89
N SER A 731 -32.03 1.23 -7.11
CA SER A 731 -33.06 2.16 -7.57
C SER A 731 -34.37 1.97 -6.81
N THR A 732 -34.74 0.72 -6.51
CA THR A 732 -35.90 0.40 -5.67
C THR A 732 -35.68 0.91 -4.24
N TYR A 733 -34.49 0.71 -3.67
CA TYR A 733 -34.10 1.25 -2.38
C TYR A 733 -34.24 2.78 -2.34
N ALA A 734 -33.69 3.48 -3.34
CA ALA A 734 -33.76 4.94 -3.43
C ALA A 734 -35.21 5.42 -3.48
N THR A 735 -36.06 4.75 -4.26
CA THR A 735 -37.51 5.05 -4.34
C THR A 735 -38.19 4.88 -2.99
N VAL A 736 -37.90 3.79 -2.26
CA VAL A 736 -38.44 3.55 -0.91
C VAL A 736 -38.01 4.66 0.07
N LYS A 737 -36.82 5.22 -0.10
CA LYS A 737 -36.33 6.37 0.69
C LYS A 737 -36.83 7.73 0.19
N GLY A 738 -37.66 7.77 -0.85
CA GLY A 738 -38.21 9.01 -1.40
C GLY A 738 -37.22 9.81 -2.26
N GLY A 739 -36.19 9.17 -2.80
CA GLY A 739 -35.23 9.76 -3.72
C GLY A 739 -35.03 8.93 -4.98
N ARG A 740 -33.93 9.19 -5.68
CA ARG A 740 -33.49 8.47 -6.89
C ARG A 740 -31.99 8.23 -6.86
N LEU A 741 -31.48 7.47 -7.82
CA LEU A 741 -30.03 7.38 -8.05
C LEU A 741 -29.54 8.65 -8.79
N PRO A 742 -28.29 9.10 -8.55
CA PRO A 742 -27.73 10.27 -9.21
C PRO A 742 -27.53 10.01 -10.70
N THR A 743 -27.54 11.05 -11.51
CA THR A 743 -27.01 11.02 -12.89
C THR A 743 -25.47 11.08 -12.85
N GLU A 744 -24.79 10.69 -13.94
CA GLU A 744 -23.33 10.80 -14.09
C GLU A 744 -22.79 12.21 -13.77
N PRO A 745 -23.34 13.32 -14.31
CA PRO A 745 -22.92 14.67 -13.94
C PRO A 745 -23.04 14.99 -12.44
N GLU A 746 -24.14 14.58 -11.81
CA GLU A 746 -24.41 14.86 -10.38
C GLU A 746 -23.40 14.15 -9.47
N LEU A 747 -23.13 12.87 -9.75
CA LEU A 747 -22.15 12.10 -9.00
C LEU A 747 -20.71 12.59 -9.27
N ARG A 748 -20.39 12.98 -10.51
CA ARG A 748 -19.09 13.58 -10.83
C ARG A 748 -18.86 14.89 -10.07
N LEU A 749 -19.88 15.73 -9.94
CA LEU A 749 -19.81 16.95 -9.13
C LEU A 749 -19.54 16.65 -7.64
N PHE A 750 -20.13 15.58 -7.11
CA PHE A 750 -19.87 15.14 -5.74
C PHE A 750 -18.39 14.76 -5.57
N TYR A 751 -17.86 13.91 -6.47
CA TYR A 751 -16.46 13.49 -6.42
C TYR A 751 -15.48 14.64 -6.61
N ASP A 752 -15.74 15.57 -7.55
CA ASP A 752 -14.89 16.75 -7.76
C ASP A 752 -14.74 17.62 -6.50
N LYS A 753 -15.75 17.63 -5.63
CA LYS A 753 -15.75 18.40 -4.38
C LYS A 753 -15.19 17.63 -3.19
N PHE A 754 -15.52 16.35 -3.08
CA PHE A 754 -15.44 15.61 -1.81
C PHE A 754 -14.65 14.31 -1.87
N GLU A 755 -14.08 13.92 -3.01
CA GLU A 755 -13.22 12.73 -3.07
C GLU A 755 -11.78 13.05 -2.62
N CYS A 756 -11.20 12.18 -1.79
CA CYS A 756 -9.83 12.34 -1.31
C CYS A 756 -8.76 11.77 -2.26
N GLY A 757 -9.12 10.88 -3.18
CA GLY A 757 -8.19 10.22 -4.10
C GLY A 757 -7.26 9.20 -3.43
N PHE A 758 -6.34 8.60 -4.20
CA PHE A 758 -5.46 7.52 -3.73
C PHE A 758 -4.49 8.02 -2.67
N GLU A 759 -3.88 9.17 -2.94
CA GLU A 759 -3.00 9.90 -2.02
C GLU A 759 -3.72 10.25 -0.72
N GLY A 760 -5.02 10.54 -0.80
CA GLY A 760 -5.90 10.80 0.33
C GLY A 760 -6.40 9.56 1.07
N GLY A 761 -5.93 8.37 0.71
CA GLY A 761 -6.28 7.12 1.39
C GLY A 761 -7.55 6.43 0.89
N ALA A 762 -8.07 6.81 -0.29
CA ALA A 762 -9.22 6.12 -0.88
C ALA A 762 -8.94 4.61 -1.06
N ASN A 763 -9.99 3.79 -0.84
CA ASN A 763 -9.90 2.34 -0.85
C ASN A 763 -9.99 1.80 -2.29
N PHE A 764 -8.91 1.90 -3.06
CA PHE A 764 -8.71 1.23 -4.35
C PHE A 764 -7.24 0.79 -4.50
N GLY A 765 -6.88 0.11 -5.59
CA GLY A 765 -5.53 -0.40 -5.81
C GLY A 765 -5.08 -1.47 -4.81
N PHE A 766 -6.00 -2.30 -4.33
CA PHE A 766 -5.72 -3.39 -3.37
C PHE A 766 -5.20 -2.92 -2.02
N ARG A 767 -5.52 -1.68 -1.65
CA ARG A 767 -5.24 -1.13 -0.31
C ARG A 767 -5.83 -2.01 0.78
N ASN A 768 -7.05 -2.47 0.53
CA ASN A 768 -7.70 -3.57 1.22
C ASN A 768 -8.26 -4.54 0.17
N TRP A 769 -8.34 -5.82 0.51
CA TRP A 769 -8.98 -6.85 -0.32
C TRP A 769 -10.48 -7.00 -0.03
N HIS A 770 -11.08 -5.97 0.56
CA HIS A 770 -12.49 -5.90 0.93
C HIS A 770 -12.93 -4.43 1.00
N PRO A 771 -14.25 -4.17 0.99
CA PRO A 771 -14.79 -2.84 1.26
C PRO A 771 -14.45 -2.37 2.67
N VAL A 772 -14.47 -1.07 2.87
CA VAL A 772 -14.37 -0.44 4.20
C VAL A 772 -15.50 0.57 4.35
N PRO A 773 -15.85 1.01 5.58
CA PRO A 773 -16.84 2.06 5.77
C PRO A 773 -16.48 3.34 5.03
N ALA A 774 -17.46 3.95 4.36
CA ALA A 774 -17.25 5.22 3.66
C ALA A 774 -16.99 6.37 4.64
N THR A 775 -16.09 7.28 4.27
CA THR A 775 -15.69 8.43 5.10
C THR A 775 -16.14 9.75 4.45
N THR A 776 -16.21 10.81 5.24
CA THR A 776 -16.58 12.16 4.77
C THR A 776 -15.46 13.18 4.91
N GLY A 777 -14.25 12.76 5.28
CA GLY A 777 -13.07 13.63 5.45
C GLY A 777 -13.09 14.58 6.65
N GLY A 778 -14.25 14.87 7.25
CA GLY A 778 -14.38 15.85 8.31
C GLY A 778 -14.03 17.28 7.87
N LYS A 779 -14.23 18.27 8.75
CA LYS A 779 -14.01 19.70 8.40
C LYS A 779 -12.54 20.02 8.13
N GLN A 780 -11.62 19.44 8.89
CA GLN A 780 -10.18 19.70 8.77
C GLN A 780 -9.62 19.29 7.40
N ASN A 781 -10.13 18.22 6.79
CA ASN A 781 -9.74 17.80 5.45
C ASN A 781 -10.67 18.34 4.34
N GLY A 782 -11.43 19.42 4.62
CA GLY A 782 -12.31 20.05 3.65
C GLY A 782 -13.45 19.15 3.17
N HIS A 783 -13.91 18.23 4.01
CA HIS A 783 -14.90 17.21 3.70
C HIS A 783 -14.51 16.22 2.59
N LYS A 784 -13.20 16.01 2.39
CA LYS A 784 -12.70 15.04 1.40
C LYS A 784 -12.58 13.63 1.98
N GLY A 785 -13.50 12.74 1.60
CA GLY A 785 -13.53 11.33 2.02
C GLY A 785 -13.52 10.36 0.84
N HIS A 786 -13.82 9.08 1.10
CA HIS A 786 -13.93 8.04 0.09
C HIS A 786 -15.22 7.23 0.21
N ASN A 787 -15.63 6.59 -0.88
CA ASN A 787 -16.87 5.80 -0.96
C ASN A 787 -16.80 4.39 -0.32
N GLY A 788 -15.61 3.96 0.12
CA GLY A 788 -15.42 2.64 0.77
C GLY A 788 -14.89 1.56 -0.17
N GLY A 789 -14.64 1.90 -1.44
CA GLY A 789 -14.05 1.00 -2.44
C GLY A 789 -15.11 0.29 -3.27
N VAL A 790 -15.98 1.06 -3.93
CA VAL A 790 -17.05 0.53 -4.76
C VAL A 790 -17.29 1.44 -5.98
N TRP A 791 -17.60 0.86 -7.14
CA TRP A 791 -18.21 1.65 -8.21
C TRP A 791 -19.57 2.17 -7.77
N GLU A 792 -20.00 3.34 -8.21
CA GLU A 792 -21.31 3.88 -7.86
C GLU A 792 -22.20 3.98 -9.09
N TRP A 793 -23.37 3.34 -9.00
CA TRP A 793 -24.41 3.38 -10.03
C TRP A 793 -24.95 4.78 -10.25
N THR A 794 -25.14 5.11 -11.52
CA THR A 794 -25.86 6.29 -11.96
C THR A 794 -27.13 5.90 -12.71
N SER A 795 -28.12 6.79 -12.75
CA SER A 795 -29.31 6.64 -13.59
C SER A 795 -29.03 6.91 -15.07
N THR A 796 -27.80 7.31 -15.43
CA THR A 796 -27.40 7.61 -16.80
C THR A 796 -27.26 6.34 -17.61
N GLU A 797 -27.97 6.28 -18.75
CA GLU A 797 -27.84 5.23 -19.74
C GLU A 797 -26.46 5.26 -20.38
N PHE A 798 -25.84 4.09 -20.55
CA PHE A 798 -24.62 3.98 -21.33
C PHE A 798 -25.00 3.94 -22.81
N ASP A 799 -24.94 5.10 -23.45
CA ASP A 799 -25.27 5.29 -24.87
C ASP A 799 -24.34 6.35 -25.49
N ARG A 800 -24.47 6.53 -26.80
CA ARG A 800 -23.85 7.60 -27.59
C ARG A 800 -24.21 8.96 -26.99
N HIS A 801 -23.22 9.84 -27.01
CA HIS A 801 -23.41 11.26 -26.76
C HIS A 801 -22.89 12.06 -27.95
N ASP A 802 -23.20 13.35 -27.96
CA ASP A 802 -22.76 14.26 -29.01
C ASP A 802 -21.24 14.22 -29.18
N GLY A 803 -20.80 14.07 -30.42
CA GLY A 803 -19.39 13.97 -30.79
C GLY A 803 -18.75 12.59 -30.59
N PHE A 804 -19.45 11.59 -30.07
CA PHE A 804 -18.89 10.23 -29.92
C PHE A 804 -18.39 9.67 -31.25
N VAL A 805 -17.15 9.15 -31.24
CA VAL A 805 -16.53 8.45 -32.36
C VAL A 805 -16.06 7.07 -31.87
N PRO A 806 -16.54 5.96 -32.47
CA PRO A 806 -16.12 4.64 -32.02
C PRO A 806 -14.65 4.37 -32.32
N SER A 807 -14.01 3.58 -31.46
CA SER A 807 -12.63 3.14 -31.67
C SER A 807 -12.49 2.40 -33.00
N LYS A 808 -11.41 2.66 -33.76
CA LYS A 808 -11.07 1.86 -34.95
C LYS A 808 -10.24 0.64 -34.57
N LEU A 809 -9.43 0.76 -33.51
CA LEU A 809 -8.62 -0.33 -32.96
C LEU A 809 -9.48 -1.40 -32.26
N TYR A 810 -10.54 -0.99 -31.57
CA TYR A 810 -11.47 -1.89 -30.87
C TYR A 810 -12.95 -1.44 -31.02
N PRO A 811 -13.56 -1.58 -32.22
CA PRO A 811 -14.89 -1.00 -32.51
C PRO A 811 -16.05 -1.46 -31.62
N GLY A 812 -15.99 -2.69 -31.11
CA GLY A 812 -17.03 -3.26 -30.25
C GLY A 812 -16.86 -2.95 -28.76
N TYR A 813 -15.82 -2.19 -28.36
CA TYR A 813 -15.55 -1.92 -26.94
C TYR A 813 -16.71 -1.19 -26.25
N SER A 814 -17.23 -0.13 -26.87
CA SER A 814 -18.38 0.63 -26.32
C SER A 814 -19.66 0.39 -27.10
N MET A 815 -19.61 0.38 -28.44
CA MET A 815 -20.82 0.37 -29.27
C MET A 815 -21.71 -0.86 -29.07
N ASP A 816 -21.13 -2.01 -28.72
CA ASP A 816 -21.90 -3.24 -28.52
C ASP A 816 -22.83 -3.13 -27.30
N PHE A 817 -22.57 -2.19 -26.39
CA PHE A 817 -23.31 -2.01 -25.14
C PHE A 817 -24.27 -0.81 -25.17
N PHE A 818 -24.42 -0.14 -26.32
CA PHE A 818 -25.42 0.91 -26.55
C PHE A 818 -26.78 0.28 -26.89
N ASP A 819 -27.32 -0.47 -25.93
CA ASP A 819 -28.46 -1.36 -26.09
C ASP A 819 -29.67 -0.99 -25.19
N GLY A 820 -29.53 0.07 -24.39
CA GLY A 820 -30.51 0.50 -23.39
C GLY A 820 -30.64 -0.38 -22.14
N ALA A 821 -29.88 -1.47 -22.05
CA ALA A 821 -29.81 -2.33 -20.88
C ALA A 821 -28.77 -1.82 -19.86
N HIS A 822 -27.74 -1.12 -20.31
CA HIS A 822 -26.60 -0.71 -19.50
C HIS A 822 -26.75 0.66 -18.84
N ARG A 823 -26.17 0.79 -17.64
CA ARG A 823 -26.06 2.06 -16.90
C ARG A 823 -24.61 2.35 -16.57
N VAL A 824 -24.26 3.63 -16.54
CA VAL A 824 -22.93 4.10 -16.19
C VAL A 824 -22.68 3.91 -14.69
N VAL A 825 -21.49 3.43 -14.35
CA VAL A 825 -20.93 3.45 -13.01
C VAL A 825 -19.59 4.20 -13.00
N ILE A 826 -19.31 4.97 -11.94
CA ILE A 826 -18.05 5.73 -11.77
C ILE A 826 -17.48 5.56 -10.35
N GLY A 827 -16.18 5.84 -10.16
CA GLY A 827 -15.51 5.90 -8.85
C GLY A 827 -14.45 4.81 -8.58
N GLY A 828 -14.60 3.60 -9.11
CA GLY A 828 -13.66 2.49 -8.86
C GLY A 828 -13.95 1.70 -7.58
N SER A 829 -13.65 0.40 -7.60
CA SER A 829 -13.74 -0.49 -6.45
C SER A 829 -12.39 -0.65 -5.74
N TYR A 830 -12.39 -1.38 -4.60
CA TYR A 830 -11.15 -1.68 -3.86
C TYR A 830 -10.08 -2.43 -4.67
N ALA A 831 -10.44 -3.07 -5.78
CA ALA A 831 -9.50 -3.75 -6.68
C ALA A 831 -9.22 -2.98 -7.98
N THR A 832 -9.89 -1.86 -8.24
CA THR A 832 -9.59 -1.04 -9.43
C THR A 832 -8.21 -0.40 -9.26
N VAL A 833 -7.35 -0.51 -10.28
CA VAL A 833 -5.99 0.06 -10.22
C VAL A 833 -6.04 1.60 -10.18
N PRO A 834 -5.12 2.28 -9.48
CA PRO A 834 -5.19 3.73 -9.28
C PRO A 834 -5.33 4.56 -10.55
N ARG A 835 -4.64 4.15 -11.64
CA ARG A 835 -4.70 4.83 -12.94
C ARG A 835 -6.13 4.89 -13.52
N ILE A 836 -6.94 3.86 -13.28
CA ILE A 836 -8.33 3.82 -13.73
C ILE A 836 -9.22 4.57 -12.72
N ALA A 837 -9.05 4.31 -11.43
CA ALA A 837 -9.89 4.90 -10.38
C ALA A 837 -9.78 6.44 -10.31
N GLU A 838 -8.58 6.99 -10.50
CA GLU A 838 -8.35 8.45 -10.41
C GLU A 838 -8.58 9.20 -11.73
N ARG A 839 -8.78 8.49 -12.84
CA ARG A 839 -8.98 9.12 -14.15
C ARG A 839 -10.43 9.61 -14.27
N ARG A 840 -10.58 10.93 -14.19
CA ARG A 840 -11.88 11.61 -14.07
C ARG A 840 -12.89 11.28 -15.18
N SER A 841 -12.41 10.99 -16.38
CA SER A 841 -13.23 10.72 -17.56
C SER A 841 -13.73 9.27 -17.67
N VAL A 842 -13.21 8.34 -16.86
CA VAL A 842 -13.53 6.92 -16.96
C VAL A 842 -15.01 6.67 -16.75
N ARG A 843 -15.61 5.91 -17.68
CA ARG A 843 -16.98 5.42 -17.61
C ARG A 843 -16.93 3.91 -17.69
N ASN A 844 -17.34 3.25 -16.62
CA ASN A 844 -17.58 1.81 -16.62
C ASN A 844 -19.10 1.57 -16.70
N TRP A 845 -19.54 0.37 -17.06
CA TRP A 845 -20.96 0.10 -17.29
C TRP A 845 -21.32 -1.37 -17.08
N TYR A 846 -22.56 -1.60 -16.67
CA TYR A 846 -23.11 -2.94 -16.47
C TYR A 846 -24.62 -2.94 -16.77
N GLN A 847 -25.18 -4.10 -17.13
CA GLN A 847 -26.64 -4.25 -17.29
C GLN A 847 -27.33 -3.98 -15.95
N ARG A 848 -28.49 -3.30 -15.99
CA ARG A 848 -29.22 -2.85 -14.78
C ARG A 848 -29.54 -3.95 -13.76
N ASN A 849 -29.72 -5.17 -14.22
CA ASN A 849 -30.05 -6.34 -13.42
C ASN A 849 -28.83 -7.23 -13.14
N TYR A 850 -27.61 -6.85 -13.54
CA TYR A 850 -26.41 -7.63 -13.27
C TYR A 850 -26.05 -7.54 -11.77
N PRO A 851 -26.08 -8.65 -11.00
CA PRO A 851 -25.99 -8.58 -9.55
C PRO A 851 -24.56 -8.71 -9.01
N PHE A 852 -23.59 -9.06 -9.86
CA PHE A 852 -22.23 -9.43 -9.43
C PHE A 852 -21.22 -8.29 -9.48
N ALA A 853 -21.54 -7.19 -10.19
CA ALA A 853 -20.66 -6.02 -10.23
C ALA A 853 -20.43 -5.49 -8.81
N TRP A 854 -19.20 -5.09 -8.51
CA TRP A 854 -18.86 -4.42 -7.25
C TRP A 854 -19.29 -2.95 -7.32
N ALA A 855 -20.61 -2.77 -7.44
CA ALA A 855 -21.28 -1.49 -7.60
C ALA A 855 -22.33 -1.27 -6.50
N GLY A 856 -22.22 -0.13 -5.83
CA GLY A 856 -23.15 0.41 -4.85
C GLY A 856 -23.81 1.68 -5.38
N ALA A 857 -24.46 2.48 -4.53
CA ALA A 857 -25.00 3.76 -4.95
C ALA A 857 -25.25 4.73 -3.79
N ARG A 858 -25.43 6.01 -4.11
CA ARG A 858 -25.99 7.05 -3.23
C ARG A 858 -27.43 7.36 -3.63
N VAL A 859 -28.15 7.97 -2.71
CA VAL A 859 -29.48 8.54 -2.97
C VAL A 859 -29.36 10.04 -3.15
N VAL A 860 -30.05 10.57 -4.16
CA VAL A 860 -30.27 12.01 -4.35
C VAL A 860 -31.73 12.36 -4.19
N TYR A 861 -31.96 13.60 -3.79
CA TYR A 861 -33.27 14.21 -3.58
C TYR A 861 -33.30 15.53 -4.34
N ASP A 862 -34.21 15.65 -5.29
CA ASP A 862 -34.43 16.89 -6.03
C ASP A 862 -34.90 18.01 -5.08
N ALA A 863 -34.55 19.26 -5.41
CA ALA A 863 -34.84 20.45 -4.62
C ALA A 863 -36.34 20.79 -4.52
#